data_AF-A0A2K8UIT8-F1
#
_entry.id   AF-A0A2K8UIT8-F1
#
_cell.length_a   1.000
_cell.length_b   1.000
_cell.length_c   1.000
_cell.angle_alpha   90.00
_cell.angle_beta   90.00
_cell.angle_gamma   90.00
#
_symmetry.space_group_name_H-M   'P 1'
#
loop_
_entity.id
_entity.type
_entity.pdbx_description
1 polymer ?
#
loop_
_entity_poly.entity_id
_entity_poly.type
_entity_poly.pdbx_seq_one_letter_code
_entity_poly.pdbx_strand_id
1 'polypeptide(L)'
;MTRPLKTLDPAAAGAAASANPNRRAAVLLAWLRRGVPPLLVVVTALVAWYEVKGFDFHTLRAALRRIPWVALLGLQALALAAVFEMVLYDWWMARWLKVNLTWDRLVRYSWVANTTNNLIGLSGLAGSGIRILLLTRDGVATRVASLYSGVIMLAVPVGLSVLVLAALALGRTNLVPGVLPRWAVLSVLLAYAAYLPVFLTLAANRAVLHRVLSGTARLGLGGGLTLVAISVLDWLLAMLVAWCCLLACGAHLNPGAFLAAFTFAATLGVLSLVPGGIGVFDAALLVMLTRLRVSPATAAAGLLVFRLVYYLVPWLIGLTLGTGLLARPAAPAVSRLARLWQNNPLLGLLRLILNFIASLGVRLLGLLILATGLMLLASAALPSLEDRVERLLLVLPLPALELSHFLSVGVGVLLIALSRGIDQQVRSVYLVTMPLLVVGALLSLLKGAAPGQGLFLLAVAGLLWLRRDAFYRLSYPFLSRRNLLWLLALLVSVTAFVLLGPWVDGEDFTWRELWFQSQPHLQAARYLRSLPLAIVALAGWLAWGLFRMPRPVFPVTDDAALAQARVWLGEHGGGTFAHLLFMGDKHLLYAAQGRCLIQYQRVRGRLVALGDPLGDAAAYGPAVLEFRDLADRHDLDPVFYEVAHEHLHLYHDAGFALFKAGEMGLVAAADFTLTGRRNQTLRTGVNRAIRDGLSAERLEPPWDDVTWAALKAVSDAWLQERGGGEKGFSLGAFDQGYLARAPLYVVRQGSRIIAFASLTPSYRDRLELGVDLMRHLPDAPAGTMDFLFTRMIEGARQEGYTWFNLGMAPLSGVGKSRYARPDERIARLAYDSGTRLYNYKGLRSFKEKFHPVWQSRYIAYPLYRPLPTLLVDIAALVAGGYRQILIKS
;
A
#
# COMPACT_ATOMS: atom_id res chain seq x y z
N MET A 1 29.52 56.53 -15.93
CA MET A 1 30.89 56.25 -15.45
C MET A 1 30.83 55.08 -14.47
N THR A 2 31.34 53.94 -14.94
CA THR A 2 31.44 52.65 -14.27
C THR A 2 32.68 52.61 -13.38
N ARG A 3 32.55 52.10 -12.15
CA ARG A 3 33.68 51.51 -11.39
C ARG A 3 33.36 50.04 -11.11
N PRO A 4 34.30 49.12 -11.36
CA PRO A 4 34.04 47.69 -11.36
C PRO A 4 34.12 47.10 -9.94
N LEU A 5 33.22 46.16 -9.64
CA LEU A 5 33.31 45.29 -8.48
C LEU A 5 34.49 44.32 -8.65
N LYS A 6 35.39 44.31 -7.67
CA LYS A 6 36.50 43.36 -7.56
C LYS A 6 35.95 41.92 -7.59
N THR A 7 36.45 41.14 -8.54
CA THR A 7 36.29 39.68 -8.59
C THR A 7 37.00 39.07 -7.38
N LEU A 8 36.22 38.39 -6.52
CA LEU A 8 36.77 37.53 -5.48
C LEU A 8 37.24 36.23 -6.12
N ASP A 9 38.52 35.92 -5.93
CA ASP A 9 39.20 34.74 -6.42
C ASP A 9 38.63 33.45 -5.76
N PRO A 10 38.00 32.54 -6.53
CA PRO A 10 37.40 31.31 -5.99
C PRO A 10 38.43 30.32 -5.41
N ALA A 11 39.73 30.50 -5.68
CA ALA A 11 40.78 29.64 -5.13
C ALA A 11 41.04 29.89 -3.64
N ALA A 12 40.87 31.13 -3.15
CA ALA A 12 41.15 31.49 -1.76
C ALA A 12 40.05 30.99 -0.77
N ALA A 13 38.81 30.83 -1.24
CA ALA A 13 37.71 30.31 -0.42
C ALA A 13 37.77 28.79 -0.21
N GLY A 14 38.47 28.06 -1.09
CA GLY A 14 38.63 26.61 -1.00
C GLY A 14 39.60 26.16 0.10
N ALA A 15 40.65 26.94 0.37
CA ALA A 15 41.70 26.56 1.32
C ALA A 15 41.29 26.75 2.79
N ALA A 16 40.54 27.81 3.12
CA ALA A 16 40.10 28.09 4.50
C ALA A 16 38.97 27.16 5.01
N ALA A 17 38.28 26.44 4.12
CA ALA A 17 37.20 25.51 4.47
C ALA A 17 37.69 24.09 4.85
N SER A 18 39.00 23.84 4.77
CA SER A 18 39.60 22.49 4.92
C SER A 18 40.00 22.13 6.36
N ALA A 19 40.03 23.10 7.29
CA ALA A 19 40.54 22.91 8.65
C ALA A 19 39.46 23.08 9.76
N ASN A 20 38.20 22.70 9.49
CA ASN A 20 37.17 22.71 10.54
C ASN A 20 37.03 21.31 11.17
N PRO A 21 37.47 21.07 12.43
CA PRO A 21 37.40 19.77 13.09
C PRO A 21 35.96 19.22 13.19
N ASN A 22 34.94 20.09 13.08
CA ASN A 22 33.53 19.72 13.06
C ASN A 22 33.09 19.00 11.78
N ARG A 23 33.80 19.13 10.65
CA ARG A 23 33.41 18.50 9.37
C ARG A 23 33.78 17.01 9.34
N ARG A 24 34.94 16.65 9.87
CA ARG A 24 35.34 15.24 10.05
C ARG A 24 34.42 14.54 11.05
N ALA A 25 34.11 15.19 12.18
CA ALA A 25 33.13 14.68 13.14
C ALA A 25 31.74 14.51 12.51
N ALA A 26 31.26 15.47 11.71
CA ALA A 26 29.97 15.39 11.03
C ALA A 26 29.92 14.29 9.96
N VAL A 27 31.01 14.09 9.21
CA VAL A 27 31.13 13.01 8.22
C VAL A 27 31.22 11.65 8.91
N LEU A 28 31.99 11.52 9.99
CA LEU A 28 32.08 10.30 10.78
C LEU A 28 30.74 9.96 11.44
N LEU A 29 30.06 10.97 12.01
CA LEU A 29 28.69 10.86 12.52
C LEU A 29 27.72 10.44 11.43
N ALA A 30 27.82 10.97 10.20
CA ALA A 30 26.98 10.58 9.07
C ALA A 30 27.24 9.15 8.57
N TRP A 31 28.50 8.71 8.60
CA TRP A 31 28.92 7.33 8.28
C TRP A 31 28.45 6.35 9.34
N LEU A 32 28.69 6.62 10.63
CA LEU A 32 28.18 5.82 11.74
C LEU A 32 26.64 5.75 11.69
N ARG A 33 26.00 6.89 11.43
CA ARG A 33 24.55 7.00 11.23
C ARG A 33 24.01 6.10 10.12
N ARG A 34 24.73 5.91 9.01
CA ARG A 34 24.30 5.08 7.88
C ARG A 34 24.78 3.62 7.96
N GLY A 35 25.91 3.38 8.62
CA GLY A 35 26.58 2.07 8.67
C GLY A 35 26.23 1.21 9.89
N VAL A 36 25.92 1.81 11.04
CA VAL A 36 25.65 1.06 12.28
C VAL A 36 24.38 0.18 12.19
N PRO A 37 23.24 0.64 11.64
CA PRO A 37 22.06 -0.22 11.52
C PRO A 37 22.24 -1.47 10.63
N PRO A 38 22.78 -1.39 9.41
CA PRO A 38 23.03 -2.59 8.61
C PRO A 38 24.14 -3.47 9.21
N LEU A 39 25.15 -2.90 9.87
CA LEU A 39 26.17 -3.67 10.59
C LEU A 39 25.55 -4.48 11.74
N LEU A 40 24.67 -3.88 12.55
CA LEU A 40 23.96 -4.59 13.62
C LEU A 40 23.08 -5.73 13.08
N VAL A 41 22.39 -5.52 11.96
CA VAL A 41 21.60 -6.58 11.30
C VAL A 41 22.49 -7.71 10.80
N VAL A 42 23.63 -7.40 10.17
CA VAL A 42 24.60 -8.39 9.68
C VAL A 42 25.23 -9.16 10.83
N VAL A 43 25.64 -8.48 11.90
CA VAL A 43 26.19 -9.14 13.10
C VAL A 43 25.16 -10.04 13.77
N THR A 44 23.90 -9.57 13.90
CA THR A 44 22.81 -10.40 14.46
C THR A 44 22.51 -11.61 13.58
N ALA A 45 22.50 -11.45 12.25
CA ALA A 45 22.31 -12.56 11.30
C ALA A 45 23.47 -13.55 11.32
N LEU A 46 24.72 -13.08 11.46
CA LEU A 46 25.90 -13.93 11.58
C LEU A 46 25.91 -14.70 12.91
N VAL A 47 25.54 -14.07 14.01
CA VAL A 47 25.40 -14.73 15.33
C VAL A 47 24.30 -15.78 15.28
N ALA A 48 23.12 -15.45 14.74
CA ALA A 48 22.03 -16.41 14.57
C ALA A 48 22.41 -17.58 13.65
N TRP A 49 23.13 -17.31 12.55
CA TRP A 49 23.64 -18.35 11.65
C TRP A 49 24.66 -19.27 12.33
N TYR A 50 25.54 -18.70 13.15
CA TYR A 50 26.55 -19.45 13.89
C TYR A 50 25.92 -20.33 14.98
N GLU A 51 24.88 -19.84 15.66
CA GLU A 51 24.10 -20.63 16.62
C GLU A 51 23.37 -21.79 15.92
N VAL A 52 22.72 -21.56 14.78
CA VAL A 52 21.96 -22.59 14.05
C VAL A 52 22.87 -23.72 13.53
N LYS A 53 24.11 -23.43 13.14
CA LYS A 53 25.08 -24.45 12.67
C LYS A 53 25.49 -25.46 13.75
N GLY A 54 25.33 -25.14 15.04
CA GLY A 54 25.73 -26.00 16.16
C GLY A 54 24.66 -26.99 16.62
N PHE A 55 23.44 -26.94 16.06
CA PHE A 55 22.31 -27.76 16.52
C PHE A 55 22.05 -28.98 15.64
N ASP A 56 21.91 -30.15 16.26
CA ASP A 56 21.32 -31.31 15.62
C ASP A 56 19.80 -31.14 15.49
N PHE A 57 19.36 -30.91 14.26
CA PHE A 57 17.95 -30.70 13.92
C PHE A 57 17.07 -31.92 14.25
N HIS A 58 17.64 -33.13 14.28
CA HIS A 58 16.90 -34.35 14.62
C HIS A 58 16.53 -34.38 16.11
N THR A 59 17.46 -34.05 17.01
CA THR A 59 17.17 -33.99 18.46
C THR A 59 16.21 -32.86 18.82
N LEU A 60 16.32 -31.69 18.17
CA LEU A 60 15.38 -30.59 18.35
C LEU A 60 13.95 -30.98 17.94
N ARG A 61 13.80 -31.62 16.76
CA ARG A 61 12.51 -32.14 16.28
C ARG A 61 11.93 -33.19 17.24
N ALA A 62 12.78 -34.06 17.78
CA ALA A 62 12.35 -35.08 18.75
C ALA A 62 11.86 -34.45 20.06
N ALA A 63 12.54 -33.42 20.58
CA ALA A 63 12.15 -32.70 21.78
C ALA A 63 10.80 -31.97 21.61
N LEU A 64 10.60 -31.27 20.48
CA LEU A 64 9.36 -30.56 20.18
C LEU A 64 8.16 -31.52 20.03
N ARG A 65 8.38 -32.72 19.49
CA ARG A 65 7.32 -33.74 19.33
C ARG A 65 6.81 -34.31 20.65
N ARG A 66 7.58 -34.21 21.73
CA ARG A 66 7.19 -34.72 23.05
C ARG A 66 6.20 -33.80 23.77
N ILE A 67 6.07 -32.55 23.34
CA ILE A 67 5.19 -31.59 24.00
C ILE A 67 3.73 -31.90 23.64
N PRO A 68 2.86 -32.19 24.65
CA PRO A 68 1.45 -32.40 24.37
C PRO A 68 0.79 -31.10 23.91
N TRP A 69 -0.11 -31.19 22.94
CA TRP A 69 -0.78 -30.01 22.35
C TRP A 69 -1.58 -29.20 23.39
N VAL A 70 -2.12 -29.86 24.42
CA VAL A 70 -2.80 -29.20 25.54
C VAL A 70 -1.83 -28.31 26.34
N ALA A 71 -0.59 -28.77 26.54
CA ALA A 71 0.44 -27.95 27.18
C ALA A 71 0.82 -26.76 26.29
N LEU A 72 0.92 -26.94 24.96
CA LEU A 72 1.16 -25.82 24.04
C LEU A 72 0.04 -24.76 24.12
N LEU A 73 -1.22 -25.17 24.24
CA LEU A 73 -2.34 -24.25 24.45
C LEU A 73 -2.22 -23.51 25.78
N GLY A 74 -1.94 -24.22 26.87
CA GLY A 74 -1.71 -23.62 28.18
C GLY A 74 -0.56 -22.61 28.17
N LEU A 75 0.56 -22.95 27.53
CA LEU A 75 1.71 -22.07 27.34
C LEU A 75 1.35 -20.84 26.53
N GLN A 76 0.58 -21.00 25.44
CA GLN A 76 0.15 -19.87 24.62
C GLN A 76 -0.81 -18.96 25.38
N ALA A 77 -1.76 -19.51 26.14
CA ALA A 77 -2.69 -18.73 26.97
C ALA A 77 -1.94 -17.95 28.05
N LEU A 78 -0.99 -18.60 28.74
CA LEU A 78 -0.13 -17.96 29.73
C LEU A 78 0.71 -16.84 29.11
N ALA A 79 1.28 -17.07 27.92
CA ALA A 79 2.05 -16.05 27.21
C ALA A 79 1.20 -14.86 26.77
N LEU A 80 -0.03 -15.09 26.29
CA LEU A 80 -0.95 -14.01 25.95
C LEU A 80 -1.38 -13.21 27.18
N ALA A 81 -1.62 -13.88 28.32
CA ALA A 81 -1.90 -13.21 29.59
C ALA A 81 -0.70 -12.36 30.05
N ALA A 82 0.52 -12.89 29.94
CA ALA A 82 1.75 -12.18 30.25
C ALA A 82 1.94 -10.93 29.37
N VAL A 83 1.68 -11.02 28.07
CA VAL A 83 1.74 -9.84 27.18
C VAL A 83 0.58 -8.87 27.42
N PHE A 84 -0.60 -9.36 27.76
CA PHE A 84 -1.76 -8.52 28.08
C PHE A 84 -1.55 -7.69 29.34
N GLU A 85 -0.80 -8.21 30.32
CA GLU A 85 -0.41 -7.47 31.53
C GLU A 85 0.29 -6.15 31.19
N MET A 86 1.06 -6.09 30.10
CA MET A 86 1.75 -4.87 29.68
C MET A 86 0.80 -3.71 29.32
N VAL A 87 -0.51 -3.96 29.18
CA VAL A 87 -1.55 -2.94 29.06
C VAL A 87 -1.64 -2.06 30.32
N LEU A 88 -1.24 -2.58 31.48
CA LEU A 88 -1.25 -1.84 32.75
C LEU A 88 -0.35 -0.60 32.73
N TYR A 89 0.79 -0.65 32.03
CA TYR A 89 1.64 0.54 31.83
C TYR A 89 0.85 1.65 31.14
N ASP A 90 0.23 1.34 30.01
CA ASP A 90 -0.50 2.30 29.19
C ASP A 90 -1.79 2.79 29.89
N TRP A 91 -2.48 1.91 30.62
CA TRP A 91 -3.64 2.24 31.44
C TRP A 91 -3.30 3.24 32.54
N TRP A 92 -2.24 2.97 33.31
CA TRP A 92 -1.81 3.84 34.38
C TRP A 92 -1.34 5.20 33.84
N MET A 93 -0.54 5.19 32.77
CA MET A 93 -0.05 6.42 32.13
C MET A 93 -1.17 7.27 31.52
N ALA A 94 -2.19 6.65 30.93
CA ALA A 94 -3.34 7.38 30.39
C ALA A 94 -4.12 8.10 31.48
N ARG A 95 -4.32 7.46 32.65
CA ARG A 95 -4.97 8.09 33.81
C ARG A 95 -4.11 9.19 34.41
N TRP A 96 -2.81 8.94 34.58
CA TRP A 96 -1.87 9.90 35.16
C TRP A 96 -1.77 11.19 34.33
N LEU A 97 -1.70 11.06 33.00
CA LEU A 97 -1.62 12.20 32.08
C LEU A 97 -2.98 12.73 31.59
N LYS A 98 -4.09 12.16 32.10
CA LYS A 98 -5.48 12.51 31.71
C LYS A 98 -5.69 12.47 30.19
N VAL A 99 -5.11 11.47 29.54
CA VAL A 99 -5.29 11.24 28.10
C VAL A 99 -6.60 10.51 27.89
N ASN A 100 -7.55 11.13 27.19
CA ASN A 100 -8.86 10.56 26.90
C ASN A 100 -8.74 9.48 25.80
N LEU A 101 -8.55 8.23 26.20
CA LEU A 101 -8.58 7.06 25.31
C LEU A 101 -9.72 6.13 25.71
N THR A 102 -10.43 5.59 24.72
CA THR A 102 -11.35 4.48 24.96
C THR A 102 -10.55 3.22 25.27
N TRP A 103 -11.15 2.28 26.02
CA TRP A 103 -10.50 1.02 26.40
C TRP A 103 -9.99 0.23 25.18
N ASP A 104 -10.79 0.14 24.11
CA ASP A 104 -10.39 -0.54 22.87
C ASP A 104 -9.12 0.09 22.24
N ARG A 105 -9.04 1.43 22.17
CA ARG A 105 -7.84 2.10 21.63
C ARG A 105 -6.63 1.89 22.51
N LEU A 106 -6.81 1.98 23.83
CA LEU A 106 -5.73 1.79 24.79
C LEU A 106 -5.11 0.39 24.67
N VAL A 107 -5.93 -0.65 24.65
CA VAL A 107 -5.48 -2.04 24.49
C VAL A 107 -4.75 -2.22 23.16
N ARG A 108 -5.32 -1.72 22.05
CA ARG A 108 -4.67 -1.84 20.72
C ARG A 108 -3.33 -1.12 20.67
N TYR A 109 -3.25 0.10 21.20
CA TYR A 109 -2.02 0.90 21.16
C TYR A 109 -0.93 0.24 21.99
N SER A 110 -1.28 -0.19 23.20
CA SER A 110 -0.39 -0.90 24.10
C SER A 110 0.10 -2.21 23.48
N TRP A 111 -0.81 -3.05 22.99
CA TRP A 111 -0.48 -4.36 22.42
C TRP A 111 0.47 -4.22 21.23
N VAL A 112 0.17 -3.34 20.28
CA VAL A 112 1.01 -3.13 19.08
C VAL A 112 2.38 -2.60 19.49
N ALA A 113 2.44 -1.62 20.39
CA ALA A 113 3.69 -1.03 20.83
C ALA A 113 4.56 -2.04 21.59
N ASN A 114 3.99 -2.78 22.54
CA ASN A 114 4.70 -3.73 23.39
C ASN A 114 5.17 -4.96 22.62
N THR A 115 4.31 -5.58 21.83
CA THR A 115 4.71 -6.77 21.04
C THR A 115 5.76 -6.43 19.99
N THR A 116 5.68 -5.25 19.37
CA THR A 116 6.74 -4.76 18.48
C THR A 116 8.03 -4.49 19.25
N ASN A 117 7.93 -3.95 20.47
CA ASN A 117 9.08 -3.71 21.31
C ASN A 117 9.77 -5.02 21.74
N ASN A 118 9.00 -6.05 22.11
CA ASN A 118 9.55 -7.34 22.52
C ASN A 118 10.29 -8.03 21.37
N LEU A 119 9.75 -7.98 20.15
CA LEU A 119 10.39 -8.61 18.99
C LEU A 119 11.60 -7.82 18.47
N ILE A 120 11.50 -6.49 18.42
CA ILE A 120 12.53 -5.65 17.77
C ILE A 120 13.55 -5.11 18.77
N GLY A 121 13.22 -4.96 20.06
CA GLY A 121 14.18 -4.78 21.15
C GLY A 121 15.17 -3.62 21.06
N LEU A 122 14.89 -2.54 20.32
CA LEU A 122 15.70 -1.31 20.27
C LEU A 122 15.62 -0.52 21.59
N SER A 123 15.79 -1.19 22.73
CA SER A 123 15.78 -0.65 24.09
C SER A 123 14.54 0.18 24.42
N GLY A 124 13.37 -0.19 23.88
CA GLY A 124 12.13 0.56 24.09
C GLY A 124 11.80 1.59 23.01
N LEU A 125 12.73 1.92 22.09
CA LEU A 125 12.52 2.94 21.05
C LEU A 125 11.45 2.53 20.03
N ALA A 126 11.37 1.24 19.68
CA ALA A 126 10.39 0.72 18.73
C ALA A 126 8.96 0.92 19.23
N GLY A 127 8.65 0.41 20.43
CA GLY A 127 7.35 0.61 21.05
C GLY A 127 7.06 2.09 21.33
N SER A 128 8.08 2.86 21.68
CA SER A 128 7.89 4.27 22.00
C SER A 128 7.54 5.14 20.79
N GLY A 129 8.22 4.92 19.67
CA GLY A 129 7.91 5.60 18.41
C GLY A 129 6.48 5.32 17.94
N ILE A 130 6.01 4.07 18.11
CA ILE A 130 4.64 3.67 17.78
C ILE A 130 3.63 4.40 18.66
N ARG A 131 3.83 4.43 19.98
CA ARG A 131 2.93 5.15 20.91
C ARG A 131 2.82 6.63 20.58
N ILE A 132 3.96 7.30 20.38
CA ILE A 132 3.99 8.73 20.05
C ILE A 132 3.17 8.99 18.78
N LEU A 133 3.35 8.17 17.74
CA LEU A 133 2.62 8.31 16.49
C LEU A 133 1.12 8.10 16.67
N LEU A 134 0.71 7.02 17.34
CA LEU A 134 -0.70 6.69 17.53
C LEU A 134 -1.43 7.72 18.39
N LEU A 135 -0.80 8.19 19.47
CA LEU A 135 -1.36 9.22 20.34
C LEU A 135 -1.47 10.57 19.62
N THR A 136 -0.43 10.98 18.89
CA THR A 136 -0.45 12.26 18.15
C THR A 136 -1.46 12.26 17.01
N ARG A 137 -1.69 11.11 16.38
CA ARG A 137 -2.77 10.93 15.40
C ARG A 137 -4.14 11.23 16.02
N ASP A 138 -4.37 10.79 17.25
CA ASP A 138 -5.62 11.00 17.99
C ASP A 138 -5.72 12.39 18.67
N GLY A 139 -4.85 13.33 18.28
CA GLY A 139 -4.89 14.72 18.74
C GLY A 139 -4.14 14.99 20.05
N VAL A 140 -3.45 14.00 20.62
CA VAL A 140 -2.62 14.21 21.81
C VAL A 140 -1.39 15.04 21.45
N ALA A 141 -1.12 16.09 22.23
CA ALA A 141 0.05 16.93 22.01
C ALA A 141 1.34 16.10 22.02
N THR A 142 2.23 16.31 21.04
CA THR A 142 3.48 15.55 20.87
C THR A 142 4.33 15.51 22.14
N ARG A 143 4.35 16.60 22.91
CA ARG A 143 5.06 16.69 24.19
C ARG A 143 4.50 15.71 25.23
N VAL A 144 3.18 15.62 25.34
CA VAL A 144 2.49 14.69 26.24
C VAL A 144 2.70 13.25 25.79
N ALA A 145 2.59 12.98 24.49
CA ALA A 145 2.83 11.65 23.93
C ALA A 145 4.29 11.17 24.12
N SER A 146 5.25 12.09 24.01
CA SER A 146 6.67 11.79 24.23
C SER A 146 6.97 11.52 25.71
N LEU A 147 6.39 12.31 26.63
CA LEU A 147 6.50 12.07 28.07
C LEU A 147 5.85 10.73 28.44
N TYR A 148 4.64 10.48 27.94
CA TYR A 148 3.90 9.23 28.11
C TYR A 148 4.78 8.03 27.78
N SER A 149 5.37 8.06 26.58
CA SER A 149 6.16 6.94 26.11
C SER A 149 7.55 6.84 26.76
N GLY A 150 8.19 7.97 27.04
CA GLY A 150 9.51 8.02 27.66
C GLY A 150 9.51 7.48 29.08
N VAL A 151 8.45 7.73 29.86
CA VAL A 151 8.31 7.16 31.21
C VAL A 151 8.17 5.65 31.15
N ILE A 152 7.34 5.12 30.23
CA ILE A 152 7.19 3.66 30.04
C ILE A 152 8.55 3.03 29.65
N MET A 153 9.27 3.64 28.71
CA MET A 153 10.59 3.15 28.29
C MET A 153 11.58 3.03 29.45
N LEU A 154 11.56 3.98 30.39
CA LEU A 154 12.41 3.94 31.59
C LEU A 154 11.89 2.98 32.66
N ALA A 155 10.57 2.80 32.77
CA ALA A 155 9.95 1.94 33.77
C ALA A 155 10.15 0.45 33.46
N VAL A 156 9.97 0.01 32.20
CA VAL A 156 10.05 -1.41 31.82
C VAL A 156 11.30 -2.15 32.31
N PRO A 157 12.53 -1.61 32.23
CA PRO A 157 13.73 -2.30 32.73
C PRO A 157 13.88 -2.31 34.26
N VAL A 158 13.07 -1.55 35.02
CA VAL A 158 13.26 -1.37 36.48
C VAL A 158 12.94 -2.64 37.27
N GLY A 159 11.93 -3.41 36.85
CA GLY A 159 11.53 -4.66 37.50
C GLY A 159 12.64 -5.70 37.45
N LEU A 160 13.39 -5.75 36.34
CA LEU A 160 14.57 -6.61 36.23
C LEU A 160 15.64 -6.26 37.30
N SER A 161 15.75 -4.98 37.69
CA SER A 161 16.69 -4.57 38.75
C SER A 161 16.30 -5.15 40.11
N VAL A 162 15.01 -5.24 40.40
CA VAL A 162 14.47 -5.90 41.61
C VAL A 162 14.74 -7.40 41.57
N LEU A 163 14.54 -8.05 40.41
CA LEU A 163 14.84 -9.47 40.25
C LEU A 163 16.34 -9.77 40.37
N VAL A 164 17.21 -8.87 39.91
CA VAL A 164 18.67 -8.97 40.12
C VAL A 164 19.00 -8.90 41.61
N LEU A 165 18.40 -7.97 42.37
CA LEU A 165 18.58 -7.92 43.82
C LEU A 165 18.12 -9.21 44.51
N ALA A 166 16.97 -9.76 44.10
CA ALA A 166 16.47 -11.04 44.63
C ALA A 166 17.43 -12.20 44.28
N ALA A 167 17.96 -12.24 43.07
CA ALA A 167 18.92 -13.27 42.64
C ALA A 167 20.25 -13.18 43.42
N LEU A 168 20.73 -11.96 43.71
CA LEU A 168 21.92 -11.74 44.53
C LEU A 168 21.68 -12.15 45.99
N ALA A 169 20.52 -11.82 46.57
CA ALA A 169 20.15 -12.17 47.94
C ALA A 169 20.04 -13.69 48.17
N LEU A 170 19.61 -14.45 47.16
CA LEU A 170 19.54 -15.91 47.21
C LEU A 170 20.92 -16.60 47.18
N GLY A 171 22.02 -15.85 47.03
CA GLY A 171 23.39 -16.36 47.18
C GLY A 171 23.84 -17.33 46.08
N ARG A 172 23.04 -17.57 45.04
CA ARG A 172 23.30 -18.56 43.97
C ARG A 172 24.26 -18.06 42.87
N THR A 173 25.21 -17.21 43.24
CA THR A 173 26.21 -16.60 42.35
C THR A 173 27.28 -17.58 41.85
N ASN A 174 27.23 -18.85 42.26
CA ASN A 174 28.11 -19.92 41.75
C ASN A 174 27.76 -20.40 40.33
N LEU A 175 26.71 -19.85 39.70
CA LEU A 175 26.29 -20.21 38.34
C LEU A 175 27.04 -19.45 37.23
N VAL A 176 27.93 -18.51 37.57
CA VAL A 176 28.72 -17.67 36.65
C VAL A 176 29.47 -18.49 35.60
N PRO A 177 29.46 -18.11 34.30
CA PRO A 177 30.23 -18.81 33.27
C PRO A 177 31.73 -18.81 33.62
N GLY A 178 32.41 -19.94 33.47
CA GLY A 178 33.86 -20.11 33.69
C GLY A 178 34.73 -19.35 32.68
N VAL A 179 34.10 -18.55 31.82
CA VAL A 179 34.72 -17.66 30.84
C VAL A 179 34.91 -16.25 31.41
N LEU A 180 34.09 -15.83 32.38
CA LEU A 180 34.17 -14.50 33.01
C LEU A 180 34.43 -14.63 34.51
N PRO A 181 35.33 -13.80 35.08
CA PRO A 181 35.62 -13.87 36.50
C PRO A 181 34.39 -13.42 37.31
N ARG A 182 34.17 -14.04 38.47
CA ARG A 182 33.01 -13.80 39.34
C ARG A 182 32.80 -12.32 39.67
N TRP A 183 33.88 -11.58 39.88
CA TRP A 183 33.81 -10.14 40.15
C TRP A 183 33.17 -9.37 39.00
N ALA A 184 33.45 -9.73 37.74
CA ALA A 184 32.91 -9.03 36.57
C ALA A 184 31.40 -9.22 36.46
N VAL A 185 30.90 -10.44 36.70
CA VAL A 185 29.45 -10.70 36.72
C VAL A 185 28.77 -9.97 37.87
N LEU A 186 29.36 -9.98 39.06
CA LEU A 186 28.83 -9.22 40.20
C LEU A 186 28.82 -7.72 39.93
N SER A 187 29.86 -7.16 39.31
CA SER A 187 29.92 -5.75 38.92
C SER A 187 28.80 -5.39 37.95
N VAL A 188 28.53 -6.23 36.93
CA VAL A 188 27.44 -5.99 35.96
C VAL A 188 26.07 -6.06 36.64
N LEU A 189 25.84 -7.06 37.49
CA LEU A 189 24.56 -7.22 38.20
C LEU A 189 24.35 -6.09 39.22
N LEU A 190 25.38 -5.68 39.97
CA LEU A 190 25.31 -4.56 40.91
C LEU A 190 25.10 -3.22 40.17
N ALA A 191 25.77 -3.02 39.04
CA ALA A 191 25.57 -1.84 38.20
C ALA A 191 24.13 -1.77 37.67
N TYR A 192 23.54 -2.90 37.26
CA TYR A 192 22.15 -2.94 36.84
C TYR A 192 21.19 -2.76 38.03
N ALA A 193 21.47 -3.34 39.19
CA ALA A 193 20.67 -3.16 40.40
C ALA A 193 20.59 -1.68 40.85
N ALA A 194 21.64 -0.89 40.59
CA ALA A 194 21.64 0.55 40.84
C ALA A 194 20.63 1.34 39.98
N TYR A 195 20.05 0.74 38.94
CA TYR A 195 19.01 1.36 38.13
C TYR A 195 17.71 1.62 38.92
N LEU A 196 17.38 0.78 39.90
CA LEU A 196 16.19 0.95 40.76
C LEU A 196 16.22 2.27 41.56
N PRO A 197 17.24 2.56 42.39
CA PRO A 197 17.31 3.83 43.12
C PRO A 197 17.43 5.03 42.17
N VAL A 198 18.09 4.88 41.01
CA VAL A 198 18.14 5.94 39.98
C VAL A 198 16.75 6.24 39.42
N PHE A 199 15.95 5.22 39.12
CA PHE A 199 14.57 5.41 38.65
C PHE A 199 13.67 6.05 39.72
N LEU A 200 13.77 5.61 40.98
CA LEU A 200 12.97 6.17 42.08
C LEU A 200 13.34 7.63 42.39
N THR A 201 14.62 7.99 42.31
CA THR A 201 15.05 9.40 42.46
C THR A 201 14.57 10.27 41.31
N LEU A 202 14.59 9.75 40.06
CA LEU A 202 14.00 10.42 38.89
C LEU A 202 12.47 10.61 39.06
N ALA A 203 11.76 9.60 39.56
CA ALA A 203 10.34 9.65 39.84
C ALA A 203 9.97 10.66 40.96
N ALA A 204 10.80 10.76 41.99
CA ALA A 204 10.61 11.67 43.13
C ALA A 204 10.94 13.14 42.80
N ASN A 205 11.94 13.38 41.94
CA ASN A 205 12.52 14.70 41.70
C ASN A 205 12.03 15.35 40.38
N ARG A 206 11.16 16.36 40.53
CA ARG A 206 10.57 17.12 39.42
C ARG A 206 11.62 17.80 38.53
N ALA A 207 12.70 18.34 39.11
CA ALA A 207 13.71 19.08 38.35
C ALA A 207 14.52 18.17 37.43
N VAL A 208 14.81 16.95 37.90
CA VAL A 208 15.54 15.95 37.13
C VAL A 208 14.66 15.37 36.02
N LEU A 209 13.40 15.03 36.33
CA LEU A 209 12.44 14.54 35.33
C LEU A 209 12.18 15.59 34.23
N HIS A 210 12.08 16.87 34.60
CA HIS A 210 11.93 17.97 33.64
C HIS A 210 13.17 18.11 32.73
N ARG A 211 14.39 17.95 33.27
CA ARG A 211 15.64 17.98 32.47
C ARG A 211 15.76 16.79 31.51
N VAL A 212 15.29 15.60 31.90
CA VAL A 212 15.45 14.38 31.10
C VAL A 212 14.33 14.19 30.06
N LEU A 213 13.08 14.50 30.40
CA LEU A 213 11.91 14.25 29.52
C LEU A 213 11.13 15.51 29.11
N SER A 214 11.63 16.71 29.43
CA SER A 214 11.03 18.00 29.05
C SER A 214 9.54 18.14 29.45
N GLY A 215 9.12 17.58 30.59
CA GLY A 215 7.73 17.56 31.06
C GLY A 215 7.51 18.32 32.38
N THR A 216 6.34 18.92 32.57
CA THR A 216 5.98 19.72 33.77
C THR A 216 5.39 18.89 34.92
N ALA A 217 5.04 17.61 34.68
CA ALA A 217 4.34 16.74 35.62
C ALA A 217 5.30 16.05 36.63
N ARG A 218 4.82 15.84 37.87
CA ARG A 218 5.54 15.09 38.92
C ARG A 218 4.93 13.70 39.02
N LEU A 219 5.74 12.65 38.82
CA LEU A 219 5.29 11.26 38.94
C LEU A 219 4.96 10.93 40.41
N GLY A 220 5.80 11.41 41.33
CA GLY A 220 5.70 11.13 42.76
C GLY A 220 6.22 9.73 43.11
N LEU A 221 6.64 9.53 44.36
CA LEU A 221 7.13 8.23 44.83
C LEU A 221 6.07 7.14 44.69
N GLY A 222 4.80 7.45 44.98
CA GLY A 222 3.69 6.51 44.80
C GLY A 222 3.55 6.01 43.36
N GLY A 223 3.60 6.92 42.38
CA GLY A 223 3.53 6.54 40.96
C GLY A 223 4.76 5.77 40.49
N GLY A 224 5.95 6.15 40.98
CA GLY A 224 7.19 5.39 40.75
C GLY A 224 7.08 3.95 41.26
N LEU A 225 6.59 3.75 42.50
CA LEU A 225 6.38 2.43 43.09
C LEU A 225 5.34 1.60 42.32
N THR A 226 4.25 2.23 41.84
CA THR A 226 3.28 1.54 40.98
C THR A 226 3.92 1.03 39.69
N LEU A 227 4.72 1.85 39.01
CA LEU A 227 5.43 1.42 37.80
C LEU A 227 6.49 0.34 38.06
N VAL A 228 7.16 0.40 39.23
CA VAL A 228 8.05 -0.69 39.67
C VAL A 228 7.27 -1.98 39.87
N ALA A 229 6.11 -1.93 40.53
CA ALA A 229 5.28 -3.13 40.75
C ALA A 229 4.80 -3.76 39.44
N ILE A 230 4.32 -2.94 38.49
CA ILE A 230 3.94 -3.40 37.14
C ILE A 230 5.14 -4.03 36.45
N SER A 231 6.32 -3.39 36.51
CA SER A 231 7.51 -3.92 35.87
C SER A 231 8.04 -5.21 36.51
N VAL A 232 7.96 -5.36 37.83
CA VAL A 232 8.30 -6.63 38.49
C VAL A 232 7.36 -7.74 38.02
N LEU A 233 6.07 -7.46 37.92
CA LEU A 233 5.07 -8.41 37.45
C LEU A 233 5.36 -8.85 35.99
N ASP A 234 5.63 -7.90 35.10
CA ASP A 234 6.01 -8.13 33.69
C ASP A 234 7.18 -9.13 33.57
N TRP A 235 8.30 -8.84 34.24
CA TRP A 235 9.48 -9.71 34.20
C TRP A 235 9.27 -11.08 34.87
N LEU A 236 8.47 -11.15 35.95
CA LEU A 236 8.11 -12.41 36.59
C LEU A 236 7.24 -13.28 35.68
N LEU A 237 6.28 -12.69 34.97
CA LEU A 237 5.44 -13.41 34.01
C LEU A 237 6.27 -13.88 32.80
N ALA A 238 7.18 -13.06 32.28
CA ALA A 238 8.11 -13.47 31.23
C ALA A 238 8.98 -14.66 31.68
N MET A 239 9.52 -14.61 32.90
CA MET A 239 10.27 -15.71 33.50
C MET A 239 9.41 -16.96 33.66
N LEU A 240 8.18 -16.82 34.14
CA LEU A 240 7.25 -17.93 34.35
C LEU A 240 6.91 -18.62 33.02
N VAL A 241 6.66 -17.86 31.95
CA VAL A 241 6.42 -18.44 30.61
C VAL A 241 7.66 -19.22 30.14
N ALA A 242 8.85 -18.64 30.25
CA ALA A 242 10.09 -19.32 29.87
C ALA A 242 10.32 -20.61 30.67
N TRP A 243 10.07 -20.56 31.98
CA TRP A 243 10.12 -21.71 32.88
C TRP A 243 9.18 -22.84 32.47
N CYS A 244 7.90 -22.50 32.23
CA CYS A 244 6.90 -23.48 31.81
C CYS A 244 7.23 -24.08 30.43
N CYS A 245 7.82 -23.31 29.50
CA CYS A 245 8.28 -23.82 28.21
C CYS A 245 9.40 -24.85 28.38
N LEU A 246 10.36 -24.59 29.28
CA LEU A 246 11.45 -25.52 29.58
C LEU A 246 10.94 -26.79 30.27
N LEU A 247 10.02 -26.66 31.23
CA LEU A 247 9.36 -27.80 31.87
C LEU A 247 8.61 -28.66 30.86
N ALA A 248 7.89 -28.04 29.93
CA ALA A 248 7.15 -28.77 28.89
C ALA A 248 8.06 -29.58 27.94
N CYS A 249 9.32 -29.15 27.79
CA CYS A 249 10.35 -29.88 27.05
C CYS A 249 11.08 -30.96 27.89
N GLY A 250 10.75 -31.09 29.19
CA GLY A 250 11.33 -32.07 30.10
C GLY A 250 12.54 -31.57 30.92
N ALA A 251 12.76 -30.25 31.01
CA ALA A 251 13.81 -29.70 31.87
C ALA A 251 13.29 -29.51 33.30
N HIS A 252 13.70 -30.38 34.22
CA HIS A 252 13.42 -30.21 35.65
C HIS A 252 14.50 -29.34 36.29
N LEU A 253 14.08 -28.21 36.84
CA LEU A 253 14.99 -27.20 37.35
C LEU A 253 14.52 -26.75 38.75
N ASN A 254 15.44 -26.20 39.54
CA ASN A 254 15.08 -25.53 40.79
C ASN A 254 14.71 -24.06 40.52
N PRO A 255 13.53 -23.57 40.98
CA PRO A 255 13.05 -22.22 40.66
C PRO A 255 14.06 -21.11 40.98
N GLY A 256 14.74 -21.18 42.12
CA GLY A 256 15.72 -20.16 42.51
C GLY A 256 16.98 -20.16 41.63
N ALA A 257 17.35 -21.31 41.06
CA ALA A 257 18.52 -21.40 40.17
C ALA A 257 18.20 -20.84 38.79
N PHE A 258 16.98 -21.04 38.32
CA PHE A 258 16.53 -20.46 37.07
C PHE A 258 16.22 -18.98 37.16
N LEU A 259 15.72 -18.48 38.30
CA LEU A 259 15.63 -17.04 38.54
C LEU A 259 17.00 -16.37 38.34
N ALA A 260 18.07 -16.95 38.91
CA ALA A 260 19.43 -16.43 38.72
C ALA A 260 19.92 -16.53 37.26
N ALA A 261 19.66 -17.65 36.59
CA ALA A 261 20.02 -17.84 35.18
C ALA A 261 19.27 -16.86 34.24
N PHE A 262 17.96 -16.74 34.41
CA PHE A 262 17.09 -15.88 33.61
C PHE A 262 17.43 -14.41 33.82
N THR A 263 17.61 -13.97 35.07
CA THR A 263 17.95 -12.57 35.37
C THR A 263 19.31 -12.17 34.80
N PHE A 264 20.31 -13.05 34.88
CA PHE A 264 21.61 -12.81 34.25
C PHE A 264 21.48 -12.70 32.73
N ALA A 265 20.80 -13.64 32.09
CA ALA A 265 20.58 -13.64 30.64
C ALA A 265 19.78 -12.41 30.19
N ALA A 266 18.71 -12.06 30.89
CA ALA A 266 17.88 -10.88 30.63
C ALA A 266 18.68 -9.57 30.77
N THR A 267 19.54 -9.48 31.79
CA THR A 267 20.41 -8.31 32.00
C THR A 267 21.36 -8.12 30.82
N LEU A 268 22.04 -9.18 30.39
CA LEU A 268 22.90 -9.12 29.20
C LEU A 268 22.11 -8.79 27.93
N GLY A 269 20.91 -9.36 27.78
CA GLY A 269 20.00 -9.07 26.68
C GLY A 269 19.66 -7.59 26.60
N VAL A 270 19.23 -6.97 27.71
CA VAL A 270 18.88 -5.54 27.77
C VAL A 270 20.10 -4.65 27.51
N LEU A 271 21.26 -4.97 28.11
CA LEU A 271 22.49 -4.19 27.95
C LEU A 271 23.09 -4.27 26.54
N SER A 272 22.82 -5.35 25.81
CA SER A 272 23.36 -5.55 24.46
C SER A 272 22.79 -4.60 23.42
N LEU A 273 21.59 -4.04 23.66
CA LEU A 273 20.80 -3.25 22.69
C LEU A 273 20.56 -4.00 21.36
N VAL A 274 20.82 -5.32 21.31
CA VAL A 274 20.62 -6.15 20.12
C VAL A 274 19.12 -6.31 19.90
N PRO A 275 18.65 -6.16 18.65
CA PRO A 275 17.23 -6.29 18.34
C PRO A 275 16.62 -7.61 18.82
N GLY A 276 15.55 -7.52 19.62
CA GLY A 276 14.85 -8.65 20.22
C GLY A 276 15.66 -9.46 21.23
N GLY A 277 16.85 -9.00 21.60
CA GLY A 277 17.83 -9.77 22.39
C GLY A 277 18.22 -11.09 21.72
N ILE A 278 18.02 -11.22 20.40
CA ILE A 278 18.25 -12.45 19.65
C ILE A 278 19.75 -12.79 19.73
N GLY A 279 20.05 -14.01 20.15
CA GLY A 279 21.43 -14.49 20.32
C GLY A 279 22.02 -14.19 21.70
N VAL A 280 22.03 -12.92 22.17
CA VAL A 280 22.67 -12.60 23.46
C VAL A 280 21.91 -13.17 24.66
N PHE A 281 20.58 -12.99 24.72
CA PHE A 281 19.77 -13.57 25.78
C PHE A 281 19.75 -15.10 25.68
N ASP A 282 19.53 -15.62 24.47
CA ASP A 282 19.37 -17.06 24.23
C ASP A 282 20.68 -17.82 24.53
N ALA A 283 21.84 -17.33 24.06
CA ALA A 283 23.14 -17.93 24.36
C ALA A 283 23.47 -17.85 25.86
N ALA A 284 23.25 -16.71 26.50
CA ALA A 284 23.50 -16.56 27.93
C ALA A 284 22.63 -17.53 28.75
N LEU A 285 21.35 -17.64 28.40
CA LEU A 285 20.44 -18.56 29.09
C LEU A 285 20.79 -20.02 28.79
N LEU A 286 21.13 -20.37 27.55
CA LEU A 286 21.52 -21.73 27.17
C LEU A 286 22.79 -22.19 27.91
N VAL A 287 23.83 -21.34 27.99
CA VAL A 287 25.05 -21.61 28.77
C VAL A 287 24.72 -21.86 30.24
N MET A 288 23.82 -21.07 30.83
CA MET A 288 23.39 -21.25 32.21
C MET A 288 22.59 -22.53 32.42
N LEU A 289 21.69 -22.88 31.48
CA LEU A 289 20.89 -24.09 31.55
C LEU A 289 21.75 -25.36 31.41
N THR A 290 22.77 -25.35 30.56
CA THR A 290 23.74 -26.47 30.46
C THR A 290 24.48 -26.69 31.77
N ARG A 291 24.83 -25.61 32.51
CA ARG A 291 25.43 -25.73 33.85
C ARG A 291 24.46 -26.27 34.90
N LEU A 292 23.17 -26.00 34.72
CA LEU A 292 22.10 -26.60 35.51
C LEU A 292 21.77 -28.04 35.11
N ARG A 293 22.64 -28.70 34.32
CA ARG A 293 22.51 -30.07 33.84
C ARG A 293 21.31 -30.31 32.91
N VAL A 294 20.82 -29.26 32.24
CA VAL A 294 19.84 -29.40 31.17
C VAL A 294 20.55 -29.72 29.86
N SER A 295 20.04 -30.68 29.10
CA SER A 295 20.62 -31.00 27.79
C SER A 295 20.53 -29.78 26.85
N PRO A 296 21.57 -29.47 26.05
CA PRO A 296 21.53 -28.36 25.10
C PRO A 296 20.33 -28.41 24.14
N ALA A 297 19.94 -29.60 23.70
CA ALA A 297 18.79 -29.81 22.83
C ALA A 297 17.46 -29.47 23.54
N THR A 298 17.29 -29.87 24.79
CA THR A 298 16.10 -29.55 25.60
C THR A 298 16.01 -28.06 25.91
N ALA A 299 17.14 -27.44 26.27
CA ALA A 299 17.23 -26.00 26.52
C ALA A 299 16.87 -25.20 25.26
N ALA A 300 17.44 -25.56 24.09
CA ALA A 300 17.13 -24.93 22.82
C ALA A 300 15.67 -25.12 22.40
N ALA A 301 15.10 -26.33 22.59
CA ALA A 301 13.69 -26.59 22.31
C ALA A 301 12.77 -25.71 23.18
N GLY A 302 13.03 -25.60 24.48
CA GLY A 302 12.25 -24.75 25.38
C GLY A 302 12.38 -23.26 25.06
N LEU A 303 13.58 -22.80 24.70
CA LEU A 303 13.82 -21.43 24.24
C LEU A 303 13.09 -21.12 22.94
N LEU A 304 13.11 -22.03 21.97
CA LEU A 304 12.39 -21.87 20.71
C LEU A 304 10.87 -21.78 20.95
N VAL A 305 10.31 -22.64 21.80
CA VAL A 305 8.89 -22.57 22.18
C VAL A 305 8.58 -21.25 22.87
N PHE A 306 9.42 -20.80 23.80
CA PHE A 306 9.30 -19.49 24.45
C PHE A 306 9.26 -18.33 23.43
N ARG A 307 10.18 -18.33 22.46
CA ARG A 307 10.21 -17.33 21.37
C ARG A 307 8.93 -17.37 20.53
N LEU A 308 8.42 -18.56 20.25
CA LEU A 308 7.20 -18.73 19.47
C LEU A 308 5.97 -18.17 20.23
N VAL A 309 5.76 -18.60 21.48
CA VAL A 309 4.53 -18.27 22.23
C VAL A 309 4.52 -16.86 22.82
N TYR A 310 5.67 -16.33 23.26
CA TYR A 310 5.77 -15.03 23.94
C TYR A 310 6.14 -13.87 22.99
N TYR A 311 6.91 -14.13 21.93
CA TYR A 311 7.34 -13.08 21.00
C TYR A 311 6.57 -13.12 19.68
N LEU A 312 6.66 -14.24 18.95
CA LEU A 312 6.17 -14.31 17.57
C LEU A 312 4.64 -14.23 17.50
N VAL A 313 3.92 -15.11 18.20
CA VAL A 313 2.45 -15.15 18.13
C VAL A 313 1.80 -13.84 18.59
N PRO A 314 2.17 -13.25 19.75
CA PRO A 314 1.61 -11.96 20.17
C PRO A 314 1.91 -10.83 19.20
N TRP A 315 3.10 -10.84 18.58
CA TRP A 315 3.45 -9.88 17.54
C TRP A 315 2.64 -10.04 16.26
N LEU A 316 2.34 -11.27 15.82
CA LEU A 316 1.43 -11.49 14.68
C LEU A 316 0.04 -10.91 14.98
N ILE A 317 -0.47 -11.08 16.20
CA ILE A 317 -1.70 -10.42 16.67
C ILE A 317 -1.52 -8.89 16.67
N GLY A 318 -0.36 -8.39 17.09
CA GLY A 318 -0.02 -6.96 17.02
C GLY A 318 -0.03 -6.40 15.60
N LEU A 319 0.49 -7.13 14.61
CA LEU A 319 0.45 -6.71 13.21
C LEU A 319 -0.98 -6.63 12.68
N THR A 320 -1.84 -7.60 13.03
CA THR A 320 -3.23 -7.57 12.61
C THR A 320 -4.00 -6.47 13.33
N LEU A 321 -3.77 -6.21 14.61
CA LEU A 321 -4.42 -5.10 15.33
C LEU A 321 -3.90 -3.71 14.88
N GLY A 322 -2.62 -3.62 14.53
CA GLY A 322 -1.93 -2.39 14.13
C GLY A 322 -2.24 -1.93 12.70
N THR A 323 -2.64 -2.85 11.84
CA THR A 323 -3.01 -2.53 10.45
C THR A 323 -4.32 -1.74 10.39
N GLY A 324 -4.38 -0.68 9.59
CA GLY A 324 -5.52 0.27 9.59
C GLY A 324 -5.36 1.42 10.60
N LEU A 325 -4.61 1.23 11.70
CA LEU A 325 -4.24 2.35 12.58
C LEU A 325 -3.25 3.33 11.92
N LEU A 326 -2.55 2.87 10.88
CA LEU A 326 -1.57 3.65 10.12
C LEU A 326 -2.03 4.00 8.69
N ALA A 327 -3.24 3.56 8.29
CA ALA A 327 -3.72 3.65 6.89
C ALA A 327 -4.48 4.95 6.56
N ARG A 328 -4.91 5.73 7.57
CA ARG A 328 -5.59 7.03 7.34
C ARG A 328 -4.55 8.15 7.21
N PRO A 329 -4.79 9.17 6.35
CA PRO A 329 -3.86 10.29 6.17
C PRO A 329 -3.55 10.91 7.52
N ALA A 330 -2.28 10.82 7.92
CA ALA A 330 -1.85 11.26 9.22
C ALA A 330 -1.89 12.80 9.30
N ALA A 331 -2.34 13.33 10.44
CA ALA A 331 -2.43 14.77 10.71
C ALA A 331 -1.13 15.53 10.36
N PRO A 332 -1.17 16.84 10.09
CA PRO A 332 0.00 17.65 9.75
C PRO A 332 1.16 17.57 10.76
N ALA A 333 0.88 17.24 12.03
CA ALA A 333 1.89 16.96 13.06
C ALA A 333 2.77 15.74 12.75
N VAL A 334 2.20 14.69 12.14
CA VAL A 334 2.93 13.49 11.71
C VAL A 334 3.84 13.82 10.52
N SER A 335 3.46 14.75 9.65
CA SER A 335 4.36 15.26 8.58
C SER A 335 5.57 16.03 9.13
N ARG A 336 5.42 16.71 10.29
CA ARG A 336 6.54 17.39 10.97
C ARG A 336 7.44 16.37 11.68
N LEU A 337 6.87 15.39 12.39
CA LEU A 337 7.62 14.28 12.99
C LEU A 337 8.35 13.46 11.92
N ALA A 338 7.69 13.13 10.81
CA ALA A 338 8.30 12.45 9.66
C ALA A 338 9.45 13.26 9.04
N ARG A 339 9.34 14.60 8.98
CA ARG A 339 10.44 15.49 8.55
C ARG A 339 11.59 15.55 9.56
N LEU A 340 11.31 15.53 10.86
CA LEU A 340 12.34 15.41 11.90
C LEU A 340 13.03 14.03 11.87
N TRP A 341 12.30 12.98 11.48
CA TRP A 341 12.82 11.61 11.31
C TRP A 341 13.63 11.44 10.02
N GLN A 342 13.33 12.18 8.95
CA GLN A 342 14.11 12.17 7.69
C GLN A 342 15.59 12.52 7.91
N ASN A 343 15.91 13.30 8.94
CA ASN A 343 17.26 13.76 9.23
C ASN A 343 18.04 12.86 10.23
N ASN A 344 17.41 11.82 10.78
CA ASN A 344 17.97 10.95 11.83
C ASN A 344 17.83 9.46 11.46
N PRO A 345 18.92 8.73 11.17
CA PRO A 345 18.83 7.39 10.60
C PRO A 345 18.39 6.28 11.57
N LEU A 346 18.64 6.44 12.88
CA LEU A 346 18.04 5.55 13.89
C LEU A 346 16.51 5.65 13.90
N LEU A 347 15.95 6.85 13.65
CA LEU A 347 14.51 7.07 13.50
C LEU A 347 14.00 6.68 12.10
N GLY A 348 14.88 6.65 11.10
CA GLY A 348 14.59 6.08 9.78
C GLY A 348 14.24 4.58 9.83
N LEU A 349 14.83 3.83 10.77
CA LEU A 349 14.52 2.42 11.00
C LEU A 349 13.09 2.22 11.55
N LEU A 350 12.60 3.13 12.39
CA LEU A 350 11.19 3.15 12.84
C LEU A 350 10.23 3.32 11.66
N ARG A 351 10.59 4.09 10.64
CA ARG A 351 9.76 4.24 9.43
C ARG A 351 9.64 2.94 8.65
N LEU A 352 10.73 2.15 8.58
CA LEU A 352 10.69 0.83 7.96
C LEU A 352 9.76 -0.11 8.74
N ILE A 353 9.83 -0.09 10.07
CA ILE A 353 8.94 -0.85 10.96
C ILE A 353 7.48 -0.41 10.78
N LEU A 354 7.20 0.89 10.74
CA LEU A 354 5.83 1.41 10.55
C LEU A 354 5.27 1.08 9.18
N ASN A 355 6.08 1.23 8.12
CA ASN A 355 5.69 0.81 6.77
C ASN A 355 5.44 -0.69 6.72
N PHE A 356 6.25 -1.48 7.43
CA PHE A 356 6.07 -2.92 7.55
C PHE A 356 4.76 -3.24 8.30
N ILE A 357 4.50 -2.65 9.46
CA ILE A 357 3.23 -2.82 10.17
C ILE A 357 2.04 -2.42 9.29
N ALA A 358 2.10 -1.25 8.62
CA ALA A 358 1.00 -0.73 7.81
C ALA A 358 0.73 -1.57 6.55
N SER A 359 1.78 -2.03 5.86
CA SER A 359 1.65 -2.76 4.59
C SER A 359 1.53 -4.27 4.76
N LEU A 360 2.04 -4.82 5.86
CA LEU A 360 2.19 -6.26 6.00
C LEU A 360 1.02 -6.93 6.70
N GLY A 361 0.20 -6.27 7.52
CA GLY A 361 -0.80 -7.03 8.30
C GLY A 361 -1.89 -7.71 7.47
N VAL A 362 -2.44 -7.10 6.40
CA VAL A 362 -3.38 -7.82 5.50
C VAL A 362 -2.64 -8.80 4.58
N ARG A 363 -1.48 -8.38 4.05
CA ARG A 363 -0.66 -9.24 3.20
C ARG A 363 -0.18 -10.50 3.93
N LEU A 364 0.13 -10.38 5.22
CA LEU A 364 0.47 -11.46 6.11
C LEU A 364 -0.71 -12.42 6.28
N LEU A 365 -1.95 -11.94 6.40
CA LEU A 365 -3.12 -12.83 6.41
C LEU A 365 -3.21 -13.63 5.10
N GLY A 366 -2.97 -13.00 3.95
CA GLY A 366 -2.86 -13.70 2.66
C GLY A 366 -1.75 -14.75 2.67
N LEU A 367 -0.55 -14.42 3.17
CA LEU A 367 0.59 -15.34 3.28
C LEU A 367 0.35 -16.48 4.28
N LEU A 368 -0.32 -16.22 5.41
CA LEU A 368 -0.68 -17.24 6.39
C LEU A 368 -1.69 -18.21 5.78
N ILE A 369 -2.65 -17.73 5.00
CA ILE A 369 -3.61 -18.58 4.31
C ILE A 369 -2.91 -19.42 3.24
N LEU A 370 -1.99 -18.83 2.47
CA LEU A 370 -1.11 -19.58 1.57
C LEU A 370 -0.36 -20.69 2.33
N ALA A 371 0.25 -20.36 3.47
CA ALA A 371 0.99 -21.30 4.30
C ALA A 371 0.10 -22.41 4.86
N THR A 372 -1.14 -22.11 5.28
CA THR A 372 -2.09 -23.13 5.73
C THR A 372 -2.47 -24.10 4.62
N GLY A 373 -2.68 -23.60 3.40
CA GLY A 373 -3.00 -24.44 2.25
C GLY A 373 -1.81 -25.34 1.86
N LEU A 374 -0.60 -24.77 1.81
CA LEU A 374 0.64 -25.53 1.60
C LEU A 374 0.87 -26.59 2.67
N MET A 375 0.60 -26.26 3.94
CA MET A 375 0.71 -27.19 5.06
C MET A 375 -0.25 -28.38 4.90
N LEU A 376 -1.49 -28.14 4.48
CA LEU A 376 -2.46 -29.21 4.23
C LEU A 376 -2.04 -30.12 3.08
N LEU A 377 -1.51 -29.56 1.98
CA LEU A 377 -0.97 -30.35 0.87
C LEU A 377 0.26 -31.15 1.27
N ALA A 378 1.22 -30.53 1.97
CA ALA A 378 2.41 -31.22 2.46
C ALA A 378 2.04 -32.35 3.44
N SER A 379 1.09 -32.10 4.35
CA SER A 379 0.59 -33.13 5.26
C SER A 379 -0.22 -34.23 4.57
N ALA A 380 -0.67 -34.00 3.33
CA ALA A 380 -1.35 -35.01 2.53
C ALA A 380 -0.39 -35.85 1.69
N ALA A 381 0.75 -35.29 1.29
CA ALA A 381 1.79 -35.96 0.52
C ALA A 381 2.81 -36.72 1.38
N LEU A 382 3.02 -36.30 2.64
CA LEU A 382 3.96 -36.97 3.55
C LEU A 382 3.31 -38.14 4.29
N PRO A 383 4.02 -39.25 4.49
CA PRO A 383 3.44 -40.42 5.11
C PRO A 383 3.04 -40.15 6.55
N SER A 384 1.80 -40.49 6.87
CA SER A 384 1.31 -40.45 8.25
C SER A 384 1.95 -41.59 9.03
N LEU A 385 2.46 -41.30 10.25
CA LEU A 385 2.97 -42.31 11.17
C LEU A 385 1.91 -43.39 11.36
N GLU A 386 2.23 -44.64 11.02
CA GLU A 386 1.33 -45.80 11.03
C GLU A 386 0.59 -45.93 12.38
N ASP A 387 1.31 -45.71 13.48
CA ASP A 387 0.79 -45.67 14.86
C ASP A 387 -0.38 -44.70 15.13
N ARG A 388 -0.56 -43.66 14.30
CA ARG A 388 -1.67 -42.70 14.46
C ARG A 388 -2.91 -43.14 13.70
N VAL A 389 -2.72 -43.78 12.55
CA VAL A 389 -3.81 -44.29 11.72
C VAL A 389 -4.47 -45.47 12.42
N GLU A 390 -3.70 -46.38 13.02
CA GLU A 390 -4.23 -47.52 13.79
C GLU A 390 -5.10 -47.07 14.97
N ARG A 391 -4.64 -46.07 15.75
CA ARG A 391 -5.43 -45.51 16.86
C ARG A 391 -6.72 -44.83 16.41
N LEU A 392 -6.74 -44.21 15.24
CA LEU A 392 -7.94 -43.58 14.68
C LEU A 392 -8.94 -44.61 14.16
N LEU A 393 -8.47 -45.73 13.59
CA LEU A 393 -9.33 -46.81 13.11
C LEU A 393 -10.10 -47.53 14.22
N LEU A 394 -9.67 -47.38 15.48
CA LEU A 394 -10.42 -47.84 16.66
C LEU A 394 -11.72 -47.04 16.90
N VAL A 395 -11.81 -45.82 16.36
CA VAL A 395 -12.92 -44.88 16.63
C VAL A 395 -13.63 -44.45 15.35
N LEU A 396 -12.94 -44.42 14.20
CA LEU A 396 -13.46 -43.95 12.92
C LEU A 396 -13.39 -45.05 11.85
N PRO A 397 -14.46 -45.23 11.05
CA PRO A 397 -14.44 -46.19 9.96
C PRO A 397 -13.50 -45.71 8.84
N LEU A 398 -12.83 -46.65 8.15
CA LEU A 398 -11.85 -46.37 7.10
C LEU A 398 -12.34 -45.38 6.00
N PRO A 399 -13.61 -45.44 5.52
CA PRO A 399 -14.11 -44.46 4.55
C PRO A 399 -14.11 -43.02 5.07
N ALA A 400 -14.32 -42.79 6.36
CA ALA A 400 -14.28 -41.45 6.94
C ALA A 400 -12.85 -40.89 6.94
N LEU A 401 -11.85 -41.75 7.17
CA LEU A 401 -10.44 -41.37 7.11
C LEU A 401 -10.01 -41.06 5.67
N GLU A 402 -10.39 -41.89 4.69
CA GLU A 402 -10.14 -41.63 3.27
C GLU A 402 -10.81 -40.35 2.79
N LEU A 403 -12.08 -40.13 3.14
CA LEU A 403 -12.82 -38.91 2.80
C LEU A 403 -12.17 -37.68 3.44
N SER A 404 -11.68 -37.78 4.67
CA SER A 404 -11.02 -36.66 5.33
C SER A 404 -9.69 -36.28 4.66
N HIS A 405 -8.92 -37.27 4.18
CA HIS A 405 -7.69 -37.05 3.41
C HIS A 405 -8.01 -36.36 2.09
N PHE A 406 -8.97 -36.92 1.35
CA PHE A 406 -9.46 -36.40 0.08
C PHE A 406 -9.90 -34.94 0.20
N LEU A 407 -10.85 -34.64 1.10
CA LEU A 407 -11.37 -33.29 1.32
C LEU A 407 -10.28 -32.30 1.77
N SER A 408 -9.31 -32.75 2.58
CA SER A 408 -8.21 -31.90 3.06
C SER A 408 -7.34 -31.36 1.91
N VAL A 409 -7.12 -32.16 0.86
CA VAL A 409 -6.40 -31.71 -0.36
C VAL A 409 -7.19 -30.64 -1.10
N GLY A 410 -8.50 -30.84 -1.28
CA GLY A 410 -9.38 -29.85 -1.89
C GLY A 410 -9.38 -28.52 -1.13
N VAL A 411 -9.51 -28.56 0.21
CA VAL A 411 -9.40 -27.38 1.08
C VAL A 411 -8.02 -26.73 0.94
N GLY A 412 -6.94 -27.51 0.92
CA GLY A 412 -5.57 -27.02 0.75
C GLY A 412 -5.40 -26.20 -0.54
N VAL A 413 -5.83 -26.75 -1.69
CA VAL A 413 -5.79 -26.05 -2.98
C VAL A 413 -6.63 -24.78 -2.95
N LEU A 414 -7.86 -24.83 -2.43
CA LEU A 414 -8.72 -23.65 -2.36
C LEU A 414 -8.13 -22.56 -1.47
N LEU A 415 -7.51 -22.88 -0.32
CA LEU A 415 -6.85 -21.90 0.53
C LEU A 415 -5.66 -21.24 -0.17
N ILE A 416 -4.82 -22.01 -0.88
CA ILE A 416 -3.73 -21.44 -1.71
C ILE A 416 -4.31 -20.49 -2.75
N ALA A 417 -5.38 -20.88 -3.42
CA ALA A 417 -5.99 -20.08 -4.49
C ALA A 417 -6.68 -18.80 -3.96
N LEU A 418 -7.33 -18.88 -2.79
CA LEU A 418 -8.03 -17.77 -2.15
C LEU A 418 -7.07 -16.80 -1.44
N SER A 419 -5.85 -17.21 -1.13
CA SER A 419 -4.81 -16.39 -0.46
C SER A 419 -4.64 -15.00 -1.09
N ARG A 420 -4.64 -14.93 -2.44
CA ARG A 420 -4.53 -13.66 -3.18
C ARG A 420 -5.76 -12.77 -3.01
N GLY A 421 -6.96 -13.34 -2.98
CA GLY A 421 -8.18 -12.55 -2.76
C GLY A 421 -8.26 -11.97 -1.35
N ILE A 422 -7.64 -12.63 -0.36
CA ILE A 422 -7.50 -12.11 1.01
C ILE A 422 -6.50 -10.96 1.05
N ASP A 423 -5.34 -11.11 0.41
CA ASP A 423 -4.36 -10.02 0.24
C ASP A 423 -4.99 -8.79 -0.43
N GLN A 424 -5.95 -9.02 -1.35
CA GLN A 424 -6.72 -8.00 -2.04
C GLN A 424 -7.98 -7.52 -1.31
N GLN A 425 -8.23 -7.95 -0.07
CA GLN A 425 -9.32 -7.46 0.78
C GLN A 425 -10.73 -7.68 0.20
N VAL A 426 -10.92 -8.79 -0.53
CA VAL A 426 -12.18 -9.08 -1.22
C VAL A 426 -13.16 -9.75 -0.25
N ARG A 427 -14.36 -9.16 -0.13
CA ARG A 427 -15.38 -9.63 0.82
C ARG A 427 -15.87 -11.04 0.54
N SER A 428 -16.16 -11.37 -0.72
CA SER A 428 -16.63 -12.70 -1.10
C SER A 428 -15.59 -13.79 -0.84
N VAL A 429 -14.30 -13.48 -1.03
CA VAL A 429 -13.19 -14.39 -0.74
C VAL A 429 -13.07 -14.64 0.75
N TYR A 430 -13.18 -13.60 1.59
CA TYR A 430 -13.22 -13.74 3.05
C TYR A 430 -14.34 -14.68 3.51
N LEU A 431 -15.56 -14.49 2.96
CA LEU A 431 -16.73 -15.30 3.31
C LEU A 431 -16.55 -16.80 2.98
N VAL A 432 -15.81 -17.12 1.91
CA VAL A 432 -15.50 -18.52 1.54
C VAL A 432 -14.31 -19.07 2.32
N THR A 433 -13.30 -18.25 2.60
CA THR A 433 -12.06 -18.70 3.27
C THR A 433 -12.30 -19.06 4.74
N MET A 434 -13.16 -18.30 5.43
CA MET A 434 -13.47 -18.54 6.84
C MET A 434 -14.01 -19.95 7.14
N PRO A 435 -15.07 -20.45 6.46
CA PRO A 435 -15.54 -21.82 6.68
C PRO A 435 -14.51 -22.86 6.21
N LEU A 436 -13.73 -22.61 5.16
CA LEU A 436 -12.67 -23.53 4.71
C LEU A 436 -11.58 -23.73 5.77
N LEU A 437 -11.20 -22.68 6.51
CA LEU A 437 -10.25 -22.82 7.63
C LEU A 437 -10.82 -23.68 8.77
N VAL A 438 -12.10 -23.50 9.11
CA VAL A 438 -12.77 -24.30 10.14
C VAL A 438 -12.92 -25.76 9.70
N VAL A 439 -13.38 -26.00 8.47
CA VAL A 439 -13.48 -27.35 7.89
C VAL A 439 -12.10 -28.00 7.80
N GLY A 440 -11.08 -27.28 7.33
CA GLY A 440 -9.70 -27.77 7.29
C GLY A 440 -9.19 -28.16 8.68
N ALA A 441 -9.55 -27.40 9.73
CA ALA A 441 -9.18 -27.72 11.10
C ALA A 441 -9.83 -29.02 11.58
N LEU A 442 -11.13 -29.22 11.29
CA LEU A 442 -11.84 -30.47 11.58
C LEU A 442 -11.23 -31.66 10.83
N LEU A 443 -10.95 -31.50 9.53
CA LEU A 443 -10.34 -32.53 8.69
C LEU A 443 -8.93 -32.91 9.19
N SER A 444 -8.15 -31.95 9.68
CA SER A 444 -6.82 -32.20 10.25
C SER A 444 -6.86 -33.07 11.51
N LEU A 445 -7.96 -33.01 12.28
CA LEU A 445 -8.20 -33.88 13.42
C LEU A 445 -8.58 -35.29 12.97
N LEU A 446 -9.48 -35.41 11.98
CA LEU A 446 -10.01 -36.68 11.48
C LEU A 446 -8.99 -37.51 10.68
N LYS A 447 -8.09 -36.86 9.94
CA LYS A 447 -7.15 -37.51 9.00
C LYS A 447 -5.97 -38.21 9.67
N GLY A 448 -5.46 -37.65 10.76
CA GLY A 448 -4.19 -38.10 11.35
C GLY A 448 -3.94 -37.63 12.77
N ALA A 449 -5.01 -37.22 13.49
CA ALA A 449 -4.97 -36.73 14.86
C ALA A 449 -3.85 -35.69 15.04
N ALA A 450 -3.83 -34.68 14.17
CA ALA A 450 -2.85 -33.60 14.16
C ALA A 450 -3.45 -32.31 14.76
N PRO A 451 -3.70 -32.25 16.09
CA PRO A 451 -4.36 -31.09 16.72
C PRO A 451 -3.57 -29.80 16.56
N GLY A 452 -2.24 -29.87 16.41
CA GLY A 452 -1.41 -28.70 16.12
C GLY A 452 -1.76 -28.03 14.79
N GLN A 453 -2.07 -28.80 13.74
CA GLN A 453 -2.47 -28.26 12.44
C GLN A 453 -3.86 -27.62 12.53
N GLY A 454 -4.81 -28.28 13.20
CA GLY A 454 -6.15 -27.75 13.41
C GLY A 454 -6.13 -26.44 14.23
N LEU A 455 -5.32 -26.40 15.28
CA LEU A 455 -5.13 -25.18 16.07
C LEU A 455 -4.54 -24.04 15.27
N PHE A 456 -3.54 -24.31 14.41
CA PHE A 456 -2.96 -23.28 13.54
C PHE A 456 -3.99 -22.71 12.56
N LEU A 457 -4.83 -23.56 11.94
CA LEU A 457 -5.93 -23.13 11.07
C LEU A 457 -6.95 -22.26 11.82
N LEU A 458 -7.34 -22.65 13.04
CA LEU A 458 -8.25 -21.87 13.88
C LEU A 458 -7.62 -20.55 14.33
N ALA A 459 -6.32 -20.52 14.61
CA ALA A 459 -5.60 -19.29 14.93
C ALA A 459 -5.61 -18.31 13.76
N VAL A 460 -5.33 -18.79 12.54
CA VAL A 460 -5.42 -17.97 11.31
C VAL A 460 -6.87 -17.49 11.09
N ALA A 461 -7.87 -18.34 11.34
CA ALA A 461 -9.29 -17.95 11.27
C ALA A 461 -9.63 -16.84 12.29
N GLY A 462 -9.13 -16.94 13.53
CA GLY A 462 -9.29 -15.89 14.54
C GLY A 462 -8.64 -14.57 14.13
N LEU A 463 -7.42 -14.61 13.59
CA LEU A 463 -6.73 -13.43 13.06
C LEU A 463 -7.50 -12.78 11.90
N LEU A 464 -8.11 -13.61 11.03
CA LEU A 464 -8.92 -13.15 9.92
C LEU A 464 -10.24 -12.51 10.41
N TRP A 465 -10.88 -13.10 11.41
CA TRP A 465 -12.12 -12.60 12.01
C TRP A 465 -11.95 -11.25 12.71
N LEU A 466 -10.83 -11.04 13.41
CA LEU A 466 -10.46 -9.74 14.00
C LEU A 466 -10.37 -8.63 12.96
N ARG A 467 -10.26 -8.99 11.67
CA ARG A 467 -10.10 -8.10 10.53
C ARG A 467 -11.22 -8.15 9.50
N ARG A 468 -12.39 -8.68 9.87
CA ARG A 468 -13.56 -8.76 8.99
C ARG A 468 -13.92 -7.42 8.30
N ASP A 469 -13.75 -6.29 9.00
CA ASP A 469 -14.10 -4.97 8.45
C ASP A 469 -13.10 -4.45 7.41
N ALA A 470 -11.92 -5.07 7.30
CA ALA A 470 -10.96 -4.75 6.24
C ALA A 470 -11.38 -5.31 4.88
N PHE A 471 -12.31 -6.26 4.82
CA PHE A 471 -12.75 -6.91 3.60
C PHE A 471 -13.97 -6.20 3.01
N TYR A 472 -13.74 -5.05 2.36
CA TYR A 472 -14.80 -4.22 1.78
C TYR A 472 -14.82 -4.28 0.24
N ARG A 473 -13.75 -4.75 -0.42
CA ARG A 473 -13.68 -4.76 -1.88
C ARG A 473 -14.60 -5.84 -2.45
N LEU A 474 -15.24 -5.51 -3.56
CA LEU A 474 -16.18 -6.38 -4.26
C LEU A 474 -15.46 -7.31 -5.23
N SER A 475 -14.40 -6.81 -5.88
CA SER A 475 -13.61 -7.60 -6.82
C SER A 475 -12.21 -7.02 -7.02
N TYR A 476 -11.40 -7.76 -7.78
CA TYR A 476 -10.08 -7.36 -8.22
C TYR A 476 -9.83 -7.91 -9.63
N PRO A 477 -8.93 -7.29 -10.42
CA PRO A 477 -8.65 -7.74 -11.78
C PRO A 477 -7.91 -9.09 -11.76
N PHE A 478 -8.65 -10.19 -11.89
CA PHE A 478 -8.16 -11.57 -11.78
C PHE A 478 -6.95 -11.84 -12.70
N LEU A 479 -7.10 -11.64 -14.01
CA LEU A 479 -6.05 -11.80 -15.03
C LEU A 479 -5.19 -10.54 -15.20
N SER A 480 -4.54 -10.09 -14.13
CA SER A 480 -3.61 -8.96 -14.19
C SER A 480 -2.16 -9.40 -14.09
N ARG A 481 -1.23 -8.62 -14.68
CA ARG A 481 0.23 -8.83 -14.51
C ARG A 481 0.64 -8.89 -13.03
N ARG A 482 -0.08 -8.17 -12.17
CA ARG A 482 0.15 -8.13 -10.72
C ARG A 482 -0.17 -9.47 -10.04
N ASN A 483 -1.09 -10.26 -10.60
CA ASN A 483 -1.52 -11.55 -10.05
C ASN A 483 -0.82 -12.75 -10.69
N LEU A 484 -0.08 -12.55 -11.78
CA LEU A 484 0.59 -13.63 -12.50
C LEU A 484 1.54 -14.43 -11.60
N LEU A 485 2.28 -13.74 -10.71
CA LEU A 485 3.17 -14.39 -9.75
C LEU A 485 2.42 -15.28 -8.75
N TRP A 486 1.21 -14.89 -8.35
CA TRP A 486 0.36 -15.70 -7.46
C TRP A 486 -0.25 -16.91 -8.17
N LEU A 487 -0.68 -16.72 -9.43
CA LEU A 487 -1.12 -17.83 -10.27
C LEU A 487 0.00 -18.83 -10.54
N LEU A 488 1.22 -18.33 -10.78
CA LEU A 488 2.42 -19.16 -10.91
C LEU A 488 2.72 -19.90 -9.59
N ALA A 489 2.64 -19.23 -8.44
CA ALA A 489 2.85 -19.87 -7.14
C ALA A 489 1.81 -20.97 -6.88
N LEU A 490 0.54 -20.75 -7.21
CA LEU A 490 -0.51 -21.77 -7.14
C LEU A 490 -0.20 -22.95 -8.06
N LEU A 491 0.17 -22.69 -9.32
CA LEU A 491 0.55 -23.72 -10.29
C LEU A 491 1.72 -24.54 -9.77
N VAL A 492 2.81 -23.89 -9.35
CA VAL A 492 4.01 -24.54 -8.79
C VAL A 492 3.66 -25.36 -7.55
N SER A 493 2.78 -24.87 -6.66
CA SER A 493 2.38 -25.58 -5.45
C SER A 493 1.60 -26.85 -5.76
N VAL A 494 0.66 -26.78 -6.71
CA VAL A 494 -0.14 -27.93 -7.16
C VAL A 494 0.75 -28.92 -7.92
N THR A 495 1.63 -28.45 -8.81
CA THR A 495 2.59 -29.30 -9.52
C THR A 495 3.56 -29.97 -8.56
N ALA A 496 4.11 -29.24 -7.59
CA ALA A 496 4.99 -29.81 -6.57
C ALA A 496 4.27 -30.87 -5.75
N PHE A 497 3.01 -30.63 -5.35
CA PHE A 497 2.19 -31.65 -4.71
C PHE A 497 2.11 -32.90 -5.58
N VAL A 498 1.68 -32.77 -6.85
CA VAL A 498 1.56 -33.88 -7.83
C VAL A 498 2.85 -34.69 -7.98
N LEU A 499 4.01 -34.01 -8.04
CA LEU A 499 5.32 -34.64 -8.24
C LEU A 499 5.90 -35.28 -6.97
N LEU A 500 5.52 -34.80 -5.78
CA LEU A 500 6.05 -35.30 -4.50
C LEU A 500 5.51 -36.70 -4.16
N GLY A 501 4.27 -37.02 -4.49
CA GLY A 501 3.68 -38.32 -4.13
C GLY A 501 4.46 -39.53 -4.65
N PRO A 502 4.74 -39.64 -5.96
CA PRO A 502 5.51 -40.76 -6.51
C PRO A 502 6.93 -40.89 -5.93
N TRP A 503 7.54 -39.77 -5.55
CA TRP A 503 8.89 -39.73 -4.98
C TRP A 503 8.95 -40.21 -3.52
N VAL A 504 7.86 -40.04 -2.77
CA VAL A 504 7.80 -40.34 -1.34
C VAL A 504 7.36 -41.78 -1.08
N ASP A 505 6.50 -42.33 -1.94
CA ASP A 505 5.93 -43.67 -1.73
C ASP A 505 6.76 -44.80 -2.35
N GLY A 506 7.69 -44.52 -3.28
CA GLY A 506 8.78 -45.43 -3.68
C GLY A 506 8.40 -46.80 -4.28
N GLU A 507 7.12 -47.10 -4.50
CA GLU A 507 6.63 -48.41 -4.92
C GLU A 507 6.08 -48.44 -6.35
N ASP A 508 6.43 -49.51 -7.09
CA ASP A 508 5.97 -49.81 -8.45
C ASP A 508 4.53 -50.36 -8.45
N PHE A 509 3.54 -49.51 -8.17
CA PHE A 509 2.13 -49.91 -8.22
C PHE A 509 1.51 -49.81 -9.61
N THR A 510 0.58 -50.71 -9.94
CA THR A 510 -0.21 -50.60 -11.18
C THR A 510 -1.40 -49.63 -11.00
N TRP A 511 -1.76 -48.90 -12.07
CA TRP A 511 -2.89 -47.93 -12.05
C TRP A 511 -4.23 -48.53 -11.57
N ARG A 512 -4.46 -49.83 -11.74
CA ARG A 512 -5.68 -50.53 -11.31
C ARG A 512 -5.75 -50.74 -9.79
N GLU A 513 -4.64 -51.11 -9.15
CA GLU A 513 -4.59 -51.36 -7.70
C GLU A 513 -4.80 -50.07 -6.90
N LEU A 514 -4.23 -48.96 -7.40
CA LEU A 514 -4.29 -47.65 -6.75
C LEU A 514 -5.69 -47.02 -6.78
N TRP A 515 -6.51 -47.29 -7.82
CA TRP A 515 -7.82 -46.65 -7.95
C TRP A 515 -8.95 -47.39 -7.23
N PHE A 516 -8.91 -48.72 -7.15
CA PHE A 516 -10.07 -49.52 -6.73
C PHE A 516 -9.91 -50.30 -5.41
N GLN A 517 -8.72 -50.41 -4.82
CA GLN A 517 -8.51 -51.13 -3.55
C GLN A 517 -8.29 -50.16 -2.37
N SER A 518 -9.17 -50.15 -1.38
CA SER A 518 -8.99 -49.39 -0.13
C SER A 518 -8.37 -50.26 0.95
N GLN A 519 -7.07 -50.11 1.22
CA GLN A 519 -6.39 -50.77 2.34
C GLN A 519 -5.65 -49.77 3.25
N PRO A 520 -5.54 -50.06 4.56
CA PRO A 520 -4.92 -49.16 5.54
C PRO A 520 -3.47 -48.74 5.22
N HIS A 521 -2.70 -49.60 4.54
CA HIS A 521 -1.29 -49.37 4.21
C HIS A 521 -1.07 -48.71 2.83
N LEU A 522 -2.11 -48.59 1.98
CA LEU A 522 -2.00 -47.99 0.64
C LEU A 522 -2.12 -46.46 0.70
N GLN A 523 -1.11 -45.77 1.23
CA GLN A 523 -1.03 -44.30 1.24
C GLN A 523 -0.95 -43.72 -0.18
N ALA A 524 -0.23 -44.39 -1.08
CA ALA A 524 -0.14 -44.05 -2.51
C ALA A 524 -1.51 -44.01 -3.20
N ALA A 525 -2.38 -44.98 -2.90
CA ALA A 525 -3.75 -45.03 -3.44
C ALA A 525 -4.61 -43.84 -2.96
N ARG A 526 -4.53 -43.49 -1.68
CA ARG A 526 -5.24 -42.33 -1.10
C ARG A 526 -4.76 -41.01 -1.70
N TYR A 527 -3.45 -40.86 -1.85
CA TYR A 527 -2.83 -39.71 -2.48
C TYR A 527 -3.28 -39.56 -3.95
N LEU A 528 -3.19 -40.63 -4.74
CA LEU A 528 -3.60 -40.65 -6.14
C LEU A 528 -5.08 -40.29 -6.34
N ARG A 529 -5.98 -40.82 -5.49
CA ARG A 529 -7.41 -40.47 -5.50
C ARG A 529 -7.70 -39.02 -5.12
N SER A 530 -6.78 -38.32 -4.46
CA SER A 530 -6.94 -36.90 -4.12
C SER A 530 -6.62 -35.94 -5.26
N LEU A 531 -5.90 -36.38 -6.30
CA LEU A 531 -5.51 -35.56 -7.46
C LEU A 531 -6.70 -35.04 -8.27
N PRO A 532 -7.74 -35.83 -8.60
CA PRO A 532 -8.93 -35.32 -9.27
C PRO A 532 -9.62 -34.20 -8.50
N LEU A 533 -9.68 -34.30 -7.17
CA LEU A 533 -10.27 -33.23 -6.35
C LEU A 533 -9.43 -31.96 -6.36
N ALA A 534 -8.10 -32.08 -6.35
CA ALA A 534 -7.22 -30.92 -6.53
C ALA A 534 -7.51 -30.19 -7.86
N ILE A 535 -7.69 -30.94 -8.94
CA ILE A 535 -8.03 -30.40 -10.27
C ILE A 535 -9.42 -29.77 -10.27
N VAL A 536 -10.44 -30.46 -9.73
CA VAL A 536 -11.81 -29.95 -9.65
C VAL A 536 -11.88 -28.70 -8.77
N ALA A 537 -11.19 -28.67 -7.64
CA ALA A 537 -11.10 -27.51 -6.76
C ALA A 537 -10.45 -26.31 -7.48
N LEU A 538 -9.35 -26.54 -8.19
CA LEU A 538 -8.68 -25.52 -8.99
C LEU A 538 -9.59 -25.00 -10.12
N ALA A 539 -10.21 -25.90 -10.87
CA ALA A 539 -11.13 -25.56 -11.96
C ALA A 539 -12.36 -24.80 -11.44
N GLY A 540 -12.94 -25.23 -10.32
CA GLY A 540 -14.05 -24.56 -9.66
C GLY A 540 -13.68 -23.16 -9.17
N TRP A 541 -12.49 -22.98 -8.59
CA TRP A 541 -11.99 -21.66 -8.22
C TRP A 541 -11.75 -20.75 -9.44
N LEU A 542 -11.15 -21.28 -10.52
CA LEU A 542 -10.97 -20.54 -11.78
C LEU A 542 -12.31 -20.12 -12.37
N ALA A 543 -13.29 -21.03 -12.42
CA ALA A 543 -14.63 -20.75 -12.89
C ALA A 543 -15.32 -19.68 -12.02
N TRP A 544 -15.20 -19.78 -10.70
CA TRP A 544 -15.74 -18.77 -9.79
C TRP A 544 -15.08 -17.40 -10.00
N GLY A 545 -13.75 -17.36 -10.13
CA GLY A 545 -12.98 -16.14 -10.41
C GLY A 545 -13.34 -15.50 -11.76
N LEU A 546 -13.60 -16.30 -12.79
CA LEU A 546 -13.92 -15.81 -14.13
C LEU A 546 -15.39 -15.41 -14.31
N PHE A 547 -16.33 -16.16 -13.73
CA PHE A 547 -17.77 -16.02 -14.00
C PHE A 547 -18.59 -15.43 -12.85
N ARG A 548 -18.20 -15.66 -11.59
CA ARG A 548 -18.99 -15.26 -10.40
C ARG A 548 -18.44 -14.05 -9.65
N MET A 549 -17.14 -13.73 -9.79
CA MET A 549 -16.63 -12.50 -9.20
C MET A 549 -17.31 -11.28 -9.83
N PRO A 550 -17.88 -10.36 -9.02
CA PRO A 550 -18.55 -9.18 -9.54
C PRO A 550 -17.64 -8.38 -10.47
N ARG A 551 -17.95 -8.36 -11.76
CA ARG A 551 -17.29 -7.42 -12.67
C ARG A 551 -17.88 -6.03 -12.37
N PRO A 552 -17.06 -4.97 -12.34
CA PRO A 552 -17.63 -3.64 -12.25
C PRO A 552 -18.52 -3.44 -13.47
N VAL A 553 -19.82 -3.27 -13.22
CA VAL A 553 -20.81 -2.94 -14.24
C VAL A 553 -20.82 -1.44 -14.33
N PHE A 554 -20.38 -0.90 -15.46
CA PHE A 554 -20.50 0.51 -15.76
C PHE A 554 -21.73 0.68 -16.65
N PRO A 555 -22.73 1.46 -16.24
CA PRO A 555 -23.93 1.67 -17.04
C PRO A 555 -23.54 2.21 -18.42
N VAL A 556 -24.09 1.61 -19.47
CA VAL A 556 -23.97 2.19 -20.82
C VAL A 556 -24.71 3.52 -20.80
N THR A 557 -24.07 4.54 -21.36
CA THR A 557 -24.68 5.86 -21.48
C THR A 557 -25.53 5.88 -22.73
N ASP A 558 -26.82 5.66 -22.55
CA ASP A 558 -27.84 5.71 -23.61
C ASP A 558 -28.32 7.14 -23.88
N ASP A 559 -29.11 7.31 -24.94
CA ASP A 559 -29.64 8.63 -25.32
C ASP A 559 -30.50 9.26 -24.23
N ALA A 560 -31.20 8.46 -23.43
CA ALA A 560 -31.97 8.92 -22.28
C ALA A 560 -31.07 9.51 -21.18
N ALA A 561 -29.98 8.83 -20.83
CA ALA A 561 -28.98 9.34 -19.88
C ALA A 561 -28.30 10.61 -20.41
N LEU A 562 -28.01 10.69 -21.71
CA LEU A 562 -27.48 11.90 -22.34
C LEU A 562 -28.49 13.06 -22.27
N ALA A 563 -29.78 12.80 -22.53
CA ALA A 563 -30.82 13.82 -22.42
C ALA A 563 -30.94 14.35 -20.98
N GLN A 564 -30.91 13.46 -19.97
CA GLN A 564 -30.91 13.85 -18.56
C GLN A 564 -29.67 14.67 -18.19
N ALA A 565 -28.49 14.25 -18.64
CA ALA A 565 -27.25 14.98 -18.41
C ALA A 565 -27.30 16.40 -19.01
N ARG A 566 -27.94 16.58 -20.18
CA ARG A 566 -28.13 17.91 -20.79
C ARG A 566 -28.96 18.84 -19.91
N VAL A 567 -30.07 18.35 -19.38
CA VAL A 567 -30.92 19.11 -18.46
C VAL A 567 -30.12 19.47 -17.20
N TRP A 568 -29.45 18.48 -16.61
CA TRP A 568 -28.63 18.68 -15.41
C TRP A 568 -27.52 19.73 -15.61
N LEU A 569 -26.81 19.67 -16.74
CA LEU A 569 -25.77 20.65 -17.10
C LEU A 569 -26.34 22.05 -17.27
N GLY A 570 -27.56 22.20 -17.81
CA GLY A 570 -28.25 23.49 -17.92
C GLY A 570 -28.54 24.14 -16.56
N GLU A 571 -28.85 23.33 -15.55
CA GLU A 571 -29.16 23.78 -14.19
C GLU A 571 -27.89 24.02 -13.34
N HIS A 572 -26.88 23.15 -13.49
CA HIS A 572 -25.72 23.10 -12.58
C HIS A 572 -24.44 23.67 -13.19
N GLY A 573 -24.36 23.80 -14.52
CA GLY A 573 -23.15 24.20 -15.25
C GLY A 573 -22.24 23.01 -15.59
N GLY A 574 -21.34 23.20 -16.57
CA GLY A 574 -20.62 22.09 -17.21
C GLY A 574 -19.09 22.17 -17.27
N GLY A 575 -18.47 23.31 -16.98
CA GLY A 575 -17.02 23.46 -17.14
C GLY A 575 -16.52 23.18 -18.58
N THR A 576 -15.20 23.10 -18.74
CA THR A 576 -14.51 23.04 -20.05
C THR A 576 -14.88 21.81 -20.89
N PHE A 577 -14.99 20.63 -20.29
CA PHE A 577 -15.15 19.37 -21.05
C PHE A 577 -16.58 18.81 -21.06
N ALA A 578 -17.58 19.52 -20.53
CA ALA A 578 -18.95 19.01 -20.44
C ALA A 578 -19.53 18.56 -21.78
N HIS A 579 -19.28 19.32 -22.85
CA HIS A 579 -19.89 19.01 -24.15
C HIS A 579 -19.43 17.65 -24.70
N LEU A 580 -18.20 17.21 -24.38
CA LEU A 580 -17.68 15.92 -24.82
C LEU A 580 -18.43 14.72 -24.23
N LEU A 581 -19.22 14.93 -23.17
CA LEU A 581 -20.11 13.91 -22.62
C LEU A 581 -21.06 13.34 -23.68
N PHE A 582 -21.50 14.18 -24.61
CA PHE A 582 -22.48 13.84 -25.64
C PHE A 582 -21.97 12.93 -26.75
N MET A 583 -20.67 12.63 -26.77
CA MET A 583 -20.13 11.55 -27.62
C MET A 583 -20.66 10.17 -27.23
N GLY A 584 -21.19 10.00 -26.00
CA GLY A 584 -21.75 8.72 -25.54
C GLY A 584 -20.71 7.63 -25.25
N ASP A 585 -19.42 7.94 -25.36
CA ASP A 585 -18.30 7.02 -25.17
C ASP A 585 -17.73 7.02 -23.73
N LYS A 586 -18.38 7.74 -22.81
CA LYS A 586 -17.99 7.89 -21.41
C LYS A 586 -19.16 7.55 -20.49
N HIS A 587 -18.86 6.87 -19.39
CA HIS A 587 -19.79 6.61 -18.31
C HIS A 587 -19.98 7.84 -17.43
N LEU A 588 -21.14 7.91 -16.78
CA LEU A 588 -21.56 9.05 -15.95
C LEU A 588 -21.66 8.63 -14.48
N LEU A 589 -21.06 9.42 -13.59
CA LEU A 589 -21.21 9.28 -12.14
C LEU A 589 -21.76 10.59 -11.56
N TYR A 590 -22.98 10.55 -11.05
CA TYR A 590 -23.57 11.63 -10.26
C TYR A 590 -23.08 11.48 -8.81
N ALA A 591 -22.10 12.31 -8.44
CA ALA A 591 -21.40 12.25 -7.16
C ALA A 591 -21.85 13.38 -6.21
N ALA A 592 -21.45 13.28 -4.95
CA ALA A 592 -21.72 14.26 -3.90
C ALA A 592 -23.22 14.58 -3.77
N GLN A 593 -24.05 13.53 -3.76
CA GLN A 593 -25.51 13.59 -3.74
C GLN A 593 -26.13 14.27 -4.98
N GLY A 594 -25.51 14.07 -6.15
CA GLY A 594 -26.00 14.61 -7.42
C GLY A 594 -25.62 16.07 -7.70
N ARG A 595 -24.82 16.69 -6.84
CA ARG A 595 -24.30 18.06 -7.03
C ARG A 595 -23.14 18.13 -8.01
N CYS A 596 -22.47 17.00 -8.24
CA CYS A 596 -21.41 16.88 -9.23
C CYS A 596 -21.69 15.77 -10.23
N LEU A 597 -21.19 15.95 -11.44
CA LEU A 597 -21.17 14.93 -12.48
C LEU A 597 -19.73 14.66 -12.90
N ILE A 598 -19.32 13.39 -12.89
CA ILE A 598 -18.01 12.96 -13.38
C ILE A 598 -18.22 12.07 -14.59
N GLN A 599 -17.65 12.48 -15.73
CA GLN A 599 -17.56 11.67 -16.93
C GLN A 599 -16.23 10.90 -16.94
N TYR A 600 -16.29 9.59 -17.19
CA TYR A 600 -15.11 8.73 -17.11
C TYR A 600 -15.20 7.52 -18.03
N GLN A 601 -14.06 6.90 -18.31
CA GLN A 601 -14.01 5.64 -19.05
C GLN A 601 -12.98 4.69 -18.43
N ARG A 602 -13.24 3.39 -18.54
CA ARG A 602 -12.34 2.33 -18.10
C ARG A 602 -11.36 1.97 -19.21
N VAL A 603 -10.09 1.95 -18.85
CA VAL A 603 -9.03 1.32 -19.67
C VAL A 603 -8.25 0.34 -18.79
N ARG A 604 -8.32 -0.95 -19.15
CA ARG A 604 -7.70 -2.06 -18.39
C ARG A 604 -8.08 -2.03 -16.89
N GLY A 605 -7.11 -1.75 -16.03
CA GLY A 605 -7.25 -1.68 -14.57
C GLY A 605 -7.40 -0.25 -14.04
N ARG A 606 -7.84 0.69 -14.88
CA ARG A 606 -7.87 2.13 -14.57
C ARG A 606 -9.24 2.71 -14.90
N LEU A 607 -9.69 3.65 -14.07
CA LEU A 607 -10.83 4.52 -14.35
C LEU A 607 -10.29 5.93 -14.61
N VAL A 608 -10.49 6.43 -15.81
CA VAL A 608 -9.96 7.73 -16.25
C VAL A 608 -11.13 8.70 -16.40
N ALA A 609 -11.22 9.65 -15.47
CA ALA A 609 -12.13 10.78 -15.55
C ALA A 609 -11.55 11.86 -16.47
N LEU A 610 -12.41 12.53 -17.23
CA LEU A 610 -12.04 13.64 -18.11
C LEU A 610 -12.35 14.98 -17.43
N GLY A 611 -11.29 15.73 -17.11
CA GLY A 611 -11.34 17.01 -16.42
C GLY A 611 -11.58 16.92 -14.92
N ASP A 612 -11.90 18.08 -14.34
CA ASP A 612 -12.45 18.19 -12.99
C ASP A 612 -13.91 17.71 -12.96
N PRO A 613 -14.50 17.43 -11.78
CA PRO A 613 -15.94 17.22 -11.67
C PRO A 613 -16.72 18.42 -12.23
N LEU A 614 -17.90 18.16 -12.80
CA LEU A 614 -18.79 19.19 -13.34
C LEU A 614 -19.80 19.62 -12.26
N GLY A 615 -20.35 20.83 -12.34
CA GLY A 615 -21.33 21.37 -11.38
C GLY A 615 -20.72 22.17 -10.22
N ASP A 616 -21.19 21.95 -9.00
CA ASP A 616 -20.85 22.73 -7.80
C ASP A 616 -19.38 22.54 -7.37
N ALA A 617 -18.56 23.60 -7.53
CA ALA A 617 -17.14 23.60 -7.17
C ALA A 617 -16.90 23.31 -5.67
N ALA A 618 -17.82 23.67 -4.77
CA ALA A 618 -17.70 23.37 -3.35
C ALA A 618 -17.84 21.86 -3.05
N ALA A 619 -18.42 21.10 -3.98
CA ALA A 619 -18.64 19.66 -3.88
C ALA A 619 -17.54 18.81 -4.56
N TYR A 620 -16.56 19.43 -5.22
CA TYR A 620 -15.52 18.70 -5.97
C TYR A 620 -14.68 17.78 -5.08
N GLY A 621 -14.29 18.23 -3.88
CA GLY A 621 -13.53 17.40 -2.93
C GLY A 621 -14.24 16.08 -2.59
N PRO A 622 -15.48 16.12 -2.08
CA PRO A 622 -16.31 14.94 -1.88
C PRO A 622 -16.50 14.09 -3.15
N ALA A 623 -16.73 14.70 -4.31
CA ALA A 623 -16.92 13.98 -5.57
C ALA A 623 -15.65 13.21 -6.02
N VAL A 624 -14.47 13.81 -5.85
CA VAL A 624 -13.18 13.17 -6.11
C VAL A 624 -12.97 11.95 -5.21
N LEU A 625 -13.35 12.05 -3.93
CA LEU A 625 -13.29 10.93 -2.99
C LEU A 625 -14.28 9.83 -3.35
N GLU A 626 -15.50 10.16 -3.75
CA GLU A 626 -16.50 9.17 -4.16
C GLU A 626 -16.08 8.41 -5.43
N PHE A 627 -15.50 9.11 -6.43
CA PHE A 627 -14.92 8.46 -7.61
C PHE A 627 -13.73 7.56 -7.26
N ARG A 628 -12.91 7.99 -6.29
CA ARG A 628 -11.81 7.17 -5.77
C ARG A 628 -12.32 5.91 -5.08
N ASP A 629 -13.37 6.02 -4.28
CA ASP A 629 -14.00 4.89 -3.59
C ASP A 629 -14.62 3.90 -4.58
N LEU A 630 -15.24 4.40 -5.66
CA LEU A 630 -15.72 3.57 -6.77
C LEU A 630 -14.60 2.73 -7.38
N ALA A 631 -13.45 3.35 -7.66
CA ALA A 631 -12.28 2.64 -8.19
C ALA A 631 -11.72 1.63 -7.19
N ASP A 632 -11.61 2.00 -5.91
CA ASP A 632 -11.01 1.16 -4.86
C ASP A 632 -11.85 -0.07 -4.53
N ARG A 633 -13.19 0.01 -4.58
CA ARG A 633 -14.10 -1.15 -4.41
C ARG A 633 -13.83 -2.27 -5.42
N HIS A 634 -13.22 -1.97 -6.56
CA HIS A 634 -12.92 -2.91 -7.63
C HIS A 634 -11.41 -3.09 -7.88
N ASP A 635 -10.55 -2.60 -6.98
CA ASP A 635 -9.08 -2.58 -7.12
C ASP A 635 -8.62 -1.98 -8.47
N LEU A 636 -9.30 -0.90 -8.90
CA LEU A 636 -8.95 -0.11 -10.06
C LEU A 636 -8.19 1.15 -9.64
N ASP A 637 -7.32 1.64 -10.52
CA ASP A 637 -6.58 2.89 -10.29
C ASP A 637 -7.41 4.09 -10.79
N PRO A 638 -7.86 5.00 -9.90
CA PRO A 638 -8.56 6.22 -10.31
C PRO A 638 -7.57 7.22 -10.91
N VAL A 639 -7.95 7.87 -11.99
CA VAL A 639 -7.13 8.86 -12.70
C VAL A 639 -8.03 9.99 -13.16
N PHE A 640 -7.58 11.23 -13.00
CA PHE A 640 -8.21 12.39 -13.62
C PHE A 640 -7.26 12.96 -14.67
N TYR A 641 -7.75 13.09 -15.90
CA TYR A 641 -7.00 13.55 -17.05
C TYR A 641 -7.40 14.99 -17.38
N GLU A 642 -6.41 15.88 -17.51
CA GLU A 642 -6.59 17.31 -17.85
C GLU A 642 -7.33 18.16 -16.79
N VAL A 643 -7.05 17.90 -15.50
CA VAL A 643 -7.56 18.73 -14.39
C VAL A 643 -6.94 20.13 -14.39
N ALA A 644 -7.72 21.12 -13.93
CA ALA A 644 -7.28 22.51 -13.83
C ALA A 644 -6.25 22.71 -12.70
N HIS A 645 -5.45 23.75 -12.83
CA HIS A 645 -4.39 24.05 -11.85
C HIS A 645 -4.95 24.59 -10.52
N GLU A 646 -6.12 25.19 -10.57
CA GLU A 646 -6.87 25.77 -9.45
C GLU A 646 -7.30 24.69 -8.45
N HIS A 647 -7.65 23.50 -8.95
CA HIS A 647 -8.20 22.39 -8.16
C HIS A 647 -7.14 21.40 -7.67
N LEU A 648 -5.85 21.62 -7.94
CA LEU A 648 -4.76 20.68 -7.60
C LEU A 648 -4.69 20.33 -6.12
N HIS A 649 -5.07 21.26 -5.24
CA HIS A 649 -5.11 21.04 -3.80
C HIS A 649 -6.07 19.91 -3.42
N LEU A 650 -7.24 19.81 -4.07
CA LEU A 650 -8.22 18.74 -3.83
C LEU A 650 -7.65 17.36 -4.14
N TYR A 651 -6.94 17.24 -5.27
CA TYR A 651 -6.28 16.00 -5.67
C TYR A 651 -5.08 15.65 -4.77
N HIS A 652 -4.32 16.67 -4.36
CA HIS A 652 -3.22 16.47 -3.41
C HIS A 652 -3.72 15.93 -2.07
N ASP A 653 -4.78 16.53 -1.52
CA ASP A 653 -5.39 16.13 -0.25
C ASP A 653 -6.03 14.73 -0.35
N ALA A 654 -6.55 14.36 -1.53
CA ALA A 654 -7.03 13.01 -1.83
C ALA A 654 -5.90 11.98 -2.13
N GLY A 655 -4.62 12.37 -1.97
CA GLY A 655 -3.46 11.47 -2.06
C GLY A 655 -3.01 11.13 -3.48
N PHE A 656 -3.32 11.97 -4.47
CA PHE A 656 -2.85 11.82 -5.84
C PHE A 656 -1.46 12.46 -6.06
N ALA A 657 -0.69 11.84 -6.94
CA ALA A 657 0.45 12.47 -7.59
C ALA A 657 -0.02 13.29 -8.79
N LEU A 658 0.69 14.36 -9.08
CA LEU A 658 0.36 15.31 -10.14
C LEU A 658 1.44 15.30 -11.21
N PHE A 659 1.03 15.23 -12.47
CA PHE A 659 1.91 15.34 -13.64
C PHE A 659 1.34 16.34 -14.63
N LYS A 660 2.14 17.32 -15.09
CA LYS A 660 1.64 18.31 -16.05
C LYS A 660 1.43 17.66 -17.42
N ALA A 661 0.19 17.67 -17.90
CA ALA A 661 -0.21 17.09 -19.19
C ALA A 661 0.10 18.04 -20.36
N GLY A 662 -0.03 19.35 -20.14
CA GLY A 662 0.17 20.37 -21.15
C GLY A 662 -0.42 21.71 -20.71
N GLU A 663 -0.74 22.55 -21.69
CA GLU A 663 -1.38 23.85 -21.45
C GLU A 663 -2.55 24.05 -22.40
N MET A 664 -3.64 24.61 -21.89
CA MET A 664 -4.83 25.00 -22.64
C MET A 664 -4.72 26.49 -22.99
N GLY A 665 -5.08 26.85 -24.22
CA GLY A 665 -5.04 28.25 -24.68
C GLY A 665 -6.42 28.90 -24.60
N LEU A 666 -6.56 29.93 -23.75
CA LEU A 666 -7.79 30.71 -23.62
C LEU A 666 -7.59 32.13 -24.14
N VAL A 667 -8.49 32.60 -25.01
CA VAL A 667 -8.48 33.97 -25.54
C VAL A 667 -9.60 34.75 -24.87
N ALA A 668 -9.30 35.92 -24.29
CA ALA A 668 -10.33 36.81 -23.78
C ALA A 668 -11.12 37.36 -24.98
N ALA A 669 -12.38 36.95 -25.13
CA ALA A 669 -13.15 37.27 -26.33
C ALA A 669 -13.43 38.77 -26.46
N ALA A 670 -13.61 39.47 -25.33
CA ALA A 670 -13.81 40.91 -25.28
C ALA A 670 -12.58 41.72 -25.76
N ASP A 671 -11.38 41.22 -25.49
CA ASP A 671 -10.12 41.91 -25.79
C ASP A 671 -9.57 41.59 -27.19
N PHE A 672 -10.18 40.62 -27.89
CA PHE A 672 -9.70 40.18 -29.18
C PHE A 672 -9.94 41.25 -30.25
N THR A 673 -8.88 41.62 -30.97
CA THR A 673 -8.93 42.57 -32.07
C THR A 673 -7.93 42.21 -33.16
N LEU A 674 -8.26 42.51 -34.41
CA LEU A 674 -7.33 42.42 -35.56
C LEU A 674 -6.50 43.70 -35.77
N THR A 675 -6.80 44.76 -35.02
CA THR A 675 -6.08 46.03 -35.12
C THR A 675 -4.77 45.99 -34.33
N GLY A 676 -3.85 46.91 -34.66
CA GLY A 676 -2.55 47.03 -34.00
C GLY A 676 -1.42 46.23 -34.65
N ARG A 677 -0.18 46.61 -34.32
CA ARG A 677 1.05 46.03 -34.91
C ARG A 677 1.20 44.54 -34.58
N ARG A 678 0.78 44.14 -33.37
CA ARG A 678 0.91 42.77 -32.87
C ARG A 678 0.11 41.75 -33.70
N ASN A 679 -1.04 42.15 -34.25
CA ASN A 679 -1.95 41.31 -35.03
C ASN A 679 -1.79 41.46 -36.55
N GLN A 680 -0.73 42.15 -37.01
CA GLN A 680 -0.54 42.43 -38.45
C GLN A 680 -0.54 41.16 -39.30
N THR A 681 0.18 40.11 -38.88
CA THR A 681 0.25 38.84 -39.61
C THR A 681 -1.11 38.15 -39.70
N LEU A 682 -1.86 38.09 -38.60
CA LEU A 682 -3.19 37.50 -38.55
C LEU A 682 -4.16 38.29 -39.45
N ARG A 683 -4.15 39.63 -39.36
CA ARG A 683 -4.96 40.52 -40.20
C ARG A 683 -4.65 40.36 -41.69
N THR A 684 -3.38 40.26 -42.07
CA THR A 684 -2.99 40.04 -43.47
C THR A 684 -3.50 38.69 -43.99
N GLY A 685 -3.42 37.64 -43.16
CA GLY A 685 -3.98 36.32 -43.48
C GLY A 685 -5.49 36.35 -43.68
N VAL A 686 -6.22 36.99 -42.75
CA VAL A 686 -7.68 37.18 -42.82
C VAL A 686 -8.10 37.97 -44.06
N ASN A 687 -7.42 39.09 -44.34
CA ASN A 687 -7.70 39.90 -45.53
C ASN A 687 -7.39 39.17 -46.84
N ARG A 688 -6.40 38.27 -46.84
CA ARG A 688 -6.13 37.39 -47.99
C ARG A 688 -7.25 36.37 -48.16
N ALA A 689 -7.67 35.68 -47.10
CA ALA A 689 -8.79 34.74 -47.14
C ALA A 689 -10.06 35.38 -47.72
N ILE A 690 -10.37 36.61 -47.31
CA ILE A 690 -11.52 37.37 -47.84
C ILE A 690 -11.35 37.65 -49.34
N ARG A 691 -10.16 38.06 -49.79
CA ARG A 691 -9.86 38.29 -51.22
C ARG A 691 -9.93 37.00 -52.06
N ASP A 692 -9.58 35.87 -51.45
CA ASP A 692 -9.65 34.53 -52.07
C ASP A 692 -11.10 33.97 -52.10
N GLY A 693 -12.09 34.80 -51.71
CA GLY A 693 -13.52 34.48 -51.79
C GLY A 693 -14.05 33.64 -50.63
N LEU A 694 -13.33 33.59 -49.50
CA LEU A 694 -13.75 32.82 -48.33
C LEU A 694 -14.77 33.58 -47.49
N SER A 695 -15.89 32.91 -47.19
CA SER A 695 -16.88 33.35 -46.21
C SER A 695 -16.99 32.34 -45.08
N ALA A 696 -17.25 32.82 -43.85
CA ALA A 696 -17.51 31.95 -42.71
C ALA A 696 -18.94 32.16 -42.23
N GLU A 697 -19.62 31.08 -41.90
CA GLU A 697 -21.01 31.07 -41.50
C GLU A 697 -21.17 30.16 -40.29
N ARG A 698 -21.96 30.59 -39.30
CA ARG A 698 -22.38 29.75 -38.18
C ARG A 698 -23.67 29.03 -38.57
N LEU A 699 -23.65 27.71 -38.54
CA LEU A 699 -24.82 26.87 -38.80
C LEU A 699 -25.37 26.34 -37.48
N GLU A 700 -26.64 26.63 -37.23
CA GLU A 700 -27.41 26.08 -36.11
C GLU A 700 -28.06 24.75 -36.54
N PRO A 701 -28.04 23.70 -35.71
CA PRO A 701 -28.74 22.45 -36.01
C PRO A 701 -30.28 22.64 -35.90
N PRO A 702 -31.10 21.85 -36.62
CA PRO A 702 -30.73 20.74 -37.51
C PRO A 702 -30.28 21.21 -38.89
N TRP A 703 -29.42 20.41 -39.53
CA TRP A 703 -28.95 20.63 -40.91
C TRP A 703 -29.61 19.65 -41.88
N ASP A 704 -29.73 20.06 -43.15
CA ASP A 704 -30.25 19.24 -44.23
C ASP A 704 -29.26 18.18 -44.71
N ASP A 705 -29.74 17.17 -45.43
CA ASP A 705 -28.93 16.04 -45.91
C ASP A 705 -27.78 16.48 -46.81
N VAL A 706 -27.96 17.57 -47.58
CA VAL A 706 -26.92 18.13 -48.45
C VAL A 706 -25.77 18.70 -47.61
N THR A 707 -26.07 19.44 -46.56
CA THR A 707 -25.03 19.96 -45.65
C THR A 707 -24.33 18.82 -44.92
N TRP A 708 -25.06 17.80 -44.46
CA TRP A 708 -24.45 16.61 -43.85
C TRP A 708 -23.49 15.88 -44.78
N ALA A 709 -23.89 15.65 -46.04
CA ALA A 709 -23.04 15.02 -47.03
C ALA A 709 -21.78 15.85 -47.31
N ALA A 710 -21.90 17.18 -47.39
CA ALA A 710 -20.76 18.07 -47.56
C ALA A 710 -19.81 18.05 -46.37
N LEU A 711 -20.33 18.12 -45.13
CA LEU A 711 -19.52 18.03 -43.90
C LEU A 711 -18.79 16.69 -43.81
N LYS A 712 -19.47 15.60 -44.17
CA LYS A 712 -18.89 14.25 -44.19
C LYS A 712 -17.78 14.15 -45.23
N ALA A 713 -17.96 14.70 -46.42
CA ALA A 713 -16.92 14.71 -47.46
C ALA A 713 -15.66 15.45 -47.00
N VAL A 714 -15.81 16.60 -46.34
CA VAL A 714 -14.68 17.36 -45.75
C VAL A 714 -13.98 16.53 -44.68
N SER A 715 -14.77 15.89 -43.82
CA SER A 715 -14.29 15.04 -42.74
C SER A 715 -13.49 13.83 -43.24
N ASP A 716 -14.03 13.10 -44.21
CA ASP A 716 -13.42 11.89 -44.76
C ASP A 716 -12.11 12.22 -45.50
N ALA A 717 -12.09 13.31 -46.29
CA ALA A 717 -10.88 13.77 -46.98
C ALA A 717 -9.77 14.15 -45.99
N TRP A 718 -10.11 14.83 -44.89
CA TRP A 718 -9.14 15.21 -43.86
C TRP A 718 -8.55 13.99 -43.13
N LEU A 719 -9.37 12.98 -42.84
CA LEU A 719 -8.90 11.74 -42.20
C LEU A 719 -7.95 10.95 -43.12
N GLN A 720 -8.27 10.88 -44.42
CA GLN A 720 -7.40 10.24 -45.42
C GLN A 720 -6.02 10.91 -45.49
N GLU A 721 -5.96 12.25 -45.52
CA GLU A 721 -4.69 12.99 -45.55
C GLU A 721 -3.84 12.75 -44.29
N ARG A 722 -4.49 12.62 -43.12
CA ARG A 722 -3.81 12.42 -41.84
C ARG A 722 -3.35 10.99 -41.58
N GLY A 723 -3.86 10.01 -42.34
CA GLY A 723 -3.52 8.58 -42.19
C GLY A 723 -3.91 8.02 -40.83
N GLY A 724 -5.12 8.33 -40.35
CA GLY A 724 -5.60 7.90 -39.04
C GLY A 724 -7.12 7.78 -38.95
N GLY A 725 -7.59 6.97 -38.00
CA GLY A 725 -9.01 6.84 -37.68
C GLY A 725 -9.54 7.95 -36.77
N GLU A 726 -10.85 7.89 -36.53
CA GLU A 726 -11.50 8.75 -35.54
C GLU A 726 -10.95 8.51 -34.13
N LYS A 727 -10.92 9.59 -33.35
CA LYS A 727 -10.49 9.59 -31.95
C LYS A 727 -11.71 9.60 -31.03
N GLY A 728 -11.45 9.50 -29.72
CA GLY A 728 -12.50 9.55 -28.72
C GLY A 728 -12.00 10.05 -27.38
N PHE A 729 -12.82 9.82 -26.36
CA PHE A 729 -12.64 10.17 -24.96
C PHE A 729 -12.52 11.67 -24.70
N SER A 730 -11.34 12.25 -24.95
CA SER A 730 -11.04 13.67 -24.76
C SER A 730 -11.16 14.50 -26.06
N LEU A 731 -11.58 13.87 -27.15
CA LEU A 731 -11.82 14.47 -28.46
C LEU A 731 -13.11 13.90 -29.01
N GLY A 732 -13.89 14.70 -29.73
CA GLY A 732 -15.04 14.19 -30.46
C GLY A 732 -14.66 13.49 -31.76
N ALA A 733 -15.66 12.90 -32.40
CA ALA A 733 -15.59 12.25 -33.70
C ALA A 733 -16.70 12.78 -34.60
N PHE A 734 -16.62 12.50 -35.91
CA PHE A 734 -17.71 12.81 -36.83
C PHE A 734 -18.90 11.88 -36.58
N ASP A 735 -19.69 12.20 -35.56
CA ASP A 735 -20.94 11.53 -35.20
C ASP A 735 -22.11 12.51 -35.34
N GLN A 736 -23.17 12.09 -36.03
CA GLN A 736 -24.31 12.97 -36.29
C GLN A 736 -25.05 13.33 -35.01
N GLY A 737 -25.19 12.38 -34.08
CA GLY A 737 -25.86 12.58 -32.79
C GLY A 737 -25.12 13.53 -31.86
N TYR A 738 -23.78 13.56 -31.94
CA TYR A 738 -22.93 14.51 -31.23
C TYR A 738 -22.96 15.90 -31.90
N LEU A 739 -22.68 15.97 -33.20
CA LEU A 739 -22.55 17.24 -33.91
C LEU A 739 -23.87 18.01 -33.95
N ALA A 740 -25.02 17.34 -34.04
CA ALA A 740 -26.32 17.99 -34.00
C ALA A 740 -26.68 18.63 -32.64
N ARG A 741 -25.85 18.46 -31.60
CA ARG A 741 -26.13 19.00 -30.25
C ARG A 741 -25.56 20.38 -30.00
N ALA A 742 -24.70 20.87 -30.89
CA ALA A 742 -24.15 22.22 -30.82
C ALA A 742 -23.98 22.83 -32.22
N PRO A 743 -23.88 24.16 -32.30
CA PRO A 743 -23.65 24.85 -33.58
C PRO A 743 -22.25 24.56 -34.11
N LEU A 744 -22.07 24.71 -35.41
CA LEU A 744 -20.76 24.63 -36.06
C LEU A 744 -20.49 25.87 -36.89
N TYR A 745 -19.22 26.14 -37.15
CA TYR A 745 -18.82 27.13 -38.13
C TYR A 745 -18.35 26.42 -39.39
N VAL A 746 -18.80 26.87 -40.55
CA VAL A 746 -18.29 26.44 -41.86
C VAL A 746 -17.54 27.56 -42.54
N VAL A 747 -16.53 27.21 -43.34
CA VAL A 747 -15.93 28.10 -44.33
C VAL A 747 -16.38 27.65 -45.71
N ARG A 748 -16.91 28.59 -46.49
CA ARG A 748 -17.28 28.37 -47.88
C ARG A 748 -16.34 29.12 -48.82
N GLN A 749 -16.11 28.53 -49.99
CA GLN A 749 -15.56 29.22 -51.15
C GLN A 749 -16.65 29.19 -52.24
N GLY A 750 -17.31 30.32 -52.46
CA GLY A 750 -18.56 30.35 -53.20
C GLY A 750 -19.66 29.54 -52.47
N SER A 751 -20.25 28.54 -53.12
CA SER A 751 -21.26 27.66 -52.51
C SER A 751 -20.68 26.42 -51.82
N ARG A 752 -19.41 26.07 -52.06
CA ARG A 752 -18.78 24.84 -51.58
C ARG A 752 -18.26 25.00 -50.15
N ILE A 753 -18.62 24.09 -49.25
CA ILE A 753 -18.02 24.00 -47.90
C ILE A 753 -16.62 23.39 -48.05
N ILE A 754 -15.60 24.09 -47.56
CA ILE A 754 -14.19 23.66 -47.65
C ILE A 754 -13.57 23.37 -46.29
N ALA A 755 -14.16 23.88 -45.20
CA ALA A 755 -13.74 23.61 -43.84
C ALA A 755 -14.90 23.75 -42.87
N PHE A 756 -14.82 23.09 -41.72
CA PHE A 756 -15.76 23.28 -40.62
C PHE A 756 -15.07 23.11 -39.27
N ALA A 757 -15.68 23.69 -38.23
CA ALA A 757 -15.32 23.49 -36.84
C ALA A 757 -16.55 23.34 -35.95
N SER A 758 -16.58 22.32 -35.09
CA SER A 758 -17.67 22.14 -34.12
C SER A 758 -17.39 22.93 -32.84
N LEU A 759 -18.43 23.55 -32.29
CA LEU A 759 -18.32 24.33 -31.07
C LEU A 759 -18.71 23.51 -29.84
N THR A 760 -18.06 23.80 -28.72
CA THR A 760 -18.36 23.23 -27.42
C THR A 760 -18.82 24.35 -26.47
N PRO A 761 -20.14 24.58 -26.33
CA PRO A 761 -20.64 25.66 -25.48
C PRO A 761 -20.47 25.35 -23.99
N SER A 762 -20.20 26.38 -23.18
CA SER A 762 -20.40 26.31 -21.74
C SER A 762 -21.90 26.20 -21.42
N TYR A 763 -22.22 25.41 -20.41
CA TYR A 763 -23.57 25.27 -19.91
C TYR A 763 -23.81 26.29 -18.79
N ARG A 764 -24.99 26.93 -18.77
CA ARG A 764 -25.49 27.92 -17.79
C ARG A 764 -24.94 29.35 -17.89
N ASP A 765 -23.63 29.55 -17.98
CA ASP A 765 -22.99 30.84 -17.61
C ASP A 765 -22.32 31.62 -18.76
N ARG A 766 -22.35 31.10 -20.01
CA ARG A 766 -21.62 31.66 -21.17
C ARG A 766 -20.16 32.02 -20.84
N LEU A 767 -19.54 31.29 -19.93
CA LEU A 767 -18.18 31.58 -19.48
C LEU A 767 -17.15 31.28 -20.57
N GLU A 768 -17.31 30.16 -21.26
CA GLU A 768 -16.33 29.61 -22.19
C GLU A 768 -17.01 29.03 -23.44
N LEU A 769 -16.53 29.39 -24.63
CA LEU A 769 -16.88 28.71 -25.88
C LEU A 769 -15.62 28.04 -26.44
N GLY A 770 -15.66 26.72 -26.59
CA GLY A 770 -14.54 25.95 -27.12
C GLY A 770 -14.76 25.45 -28.55
N VAL A 771 -13.72 24.84 -29.09
CA VAL A 771 -13.72 24.11 -30.36
C VAL A 771 -13.26 22.68 -30.12
N ASP A 772 -13.90 21.71 -30.78
CA ASP A 772 -13.51 20.30 -30.72
C ASP A 772 -13.01 19.80 -32.09
N LEU A 773 -13.92 19.48 -33.01
CA LEU A 773 -13.55 19.11 -34.37
C LEU A 773 -13.18 20.33 -35.18
N MET A 774 -12.18 20.17 -36.03
CA MET A 774 -11.73 21.21 -36.93
C MET A 774 -11.08 20.56 -38.14
N ARG A 775 -11.78 20.56 -39.28
CA ARG A 775 -11.40 19.83 -40.49
C ARG A 775 -11.51 20.73 -41.71
N HIS A 776 -10.65 20.48 -42.69
CA HIS A 776 -10.61 21.21 -43.94
C HIS A 776 -10.24 20.25 -45.08
N LEU A 777 -10.62 20.61 -46.29
CA LEU A 777 -10.20 19.88 -47.48
C LEU A 777 -8.70 20.09 -47.75
N PRO A 778 -8.04 19.14 -48.44
CA PRO A 778 -6.63 19.29 -48.83
C PRO A 778 -6.36 20.49 -49.77
N ASP A 779 -7.37 20.90 -50.55
CA ASP A 779 -7.31 22.04 -51.47
C ASP A 779 -7.70 23.38 -50.81
N ALA A 780 -7.94 23.41 -49.49
CA ALA A 780 -8.30 24.64 -48.79
C ALA A 780 -7.17 25.69 -48.86
N PRO A 781 -7.47 26.96 -49.23
CA PRO A 781 -6.46 28.01 -49.34
C PRO A 781 -5.66 28.22 -48.05
N ALA A 782 -4.39 28.60 -48.20
CA ALA A 782 -3.53 28.92 -47.07
C ALA A 782 -4.11 30.08 -46.25
N GLY A 783 -4.29 29.86 -44.95
CA GLY A 783 -4.91 30.84 -44.03
C GLY A 783 -6.39 30.59 -43.73
N THR A 784 -7.03 29.58 -44.36
CA THR A 784 -8.42 29.17 -44.06
C THR A 784 -8.66 28.96 -42.56
N MET A 785 -7.73 28.31 -41.86
CA MET A 785 -7.85 28.04 -40.43
C MET A 785 -7.66 29.31 -39.58
N ASP A 786 -6.72 30.18 -39.94
CA ASP A 786 -6.52 31.47 -39.27
C ASP A 786 -7.79 32.34 -39.42
N PHE A 787 -8.42 32.31 -40.60
CA PHE A 787 -9.70 32.97 -40.88
C PHE A 787 -10.85 32.37 -40.06
N LEU A 788 -11.01 31.05 -40.05
CA LEU A 788 -12.07 30.35 -39.30
C LEU A 788 -12.02 30.67 -37.80
N PHE A 789 -10.86 30.53 -37.15
CA PHE A 789 -10.72 30.88 -35.73
C PHE A 789 -10.99 32.35 -35.44
N THR A 790 -10.52 33.25 -36.31
CA THR A 790 -10.80 34.68 -36.16
C THR A 790 -12.30 34.93 -36.13
N ARG A 791 -13.05 34.33 -37.06
CA ARG A 791 -14.52 34.46 -37.14
C ARG A 791 -15.24 33.82 -35.95
N MET A 792 -14.76 32.68 -35.46
CA MET A 792 -15.32 32.06 -34.25
C MET A 792 -15.10 32.91 -33.00
N ILE A 793 -13.90 33.50 -32.82
CA ILE A 793 -13.62 34.38 -31.67
C ILE A 793 -14.45 35.67 -31.75
N GLU A 794 -14.59 36.25 -32.95
CA GLU A 794 -15.47 37.40 -33.18
C GLU A 794 -16.94 37.07 -32.86
N GLY A 795 -17.42 35.89 -33.26
CA GLY A 795 -18.77 35.40 -32.93
C GLY A 795 -18.96 35.15 -31.43
N ALA A 796 -17.97 34.55 -30.77
CA ALA A 796 -17.98 34.34 -29.32
C ALA A 796 -18.12 35.68 -28.56
N ARG A 797 -17.42 36.71 -29.03
CA ARG A 797 -17.54 38.08 -28.50
C ARG A 797 -18.94 38.65 -28.70
N GLN A 798 -19.54 38.45 -29.88
CA GLN A 798 -20.91 38.93 -30.18
C GLN A 798 -21.97 38.23 -29.32
N GLU A 799 -21.75 36.96 -28.99
CA GLU A 799 -22.65 36.17 -28.12
C GLU A 799 -22.43 36.42 -26.62
N GLY A 800 -21.45 37.26 -26.26
CA GLY A 800 -21.16 37.62 -24.87
C GLY A 800 -20.40 36.56 -24.09
N TYR A 801 -19.65 35.68 -24.75
CA TYR A 801 -18.74 34.76 -24.05
C TYR A 801 -17.55 35.51 -23.46
N THR A 802 -17.07 35.06 -22.29
CA THR A 802 -15.88 35.66 -21.65
C THR A 802 -14.59 35.12 -22.29
N TRP A 803 -14.51 33.80 -22.45
CA TRP A 803 -13.33 33.11 -22.97
C TRP A 803 -13.65 32.30 -24.23
N PHE A 804 -12.74 32.33 -25.19
CA PHE A 804 -12.71 31.38 -26.30
C PHE A 804 -11.59 30.36 -26.09
N ASN A 805 -11.93 29.09 -26.02
CA ASN A 805 -10.98 28.00 -25.79
C ASN A 805 -10.47 27.42 -27.10
N LEU A 806 -9.16 27.58 -27.35
CA LEU A 806 -8.46 27.04 -28.52
C LEU A 806 -8.16 25.54 -28.39
N GLY A 807 -8.47 24.93 -27.26
CA GLY A 807 -8.15 23.55 -26.89
C GLY A 807 -6.72 23.37 -26.38
N MET A 808 -6.35 22.12 -26.12
CA MET A 808 -5.06 21.75 -25.52
C MET A 808 -3.85 21.85 -26.46
N ALA A 809 -2.70 22.23 -25.90
CA ALA A 809 -1.36 22.06 -26.47
C ALA A 809 -0.59 21.02 -25.62
N PRO A 810 -0.61 19.74 -26.02
CA PRO A 810 -0.07 18.65 -25.22
C PRO A 810 1.43 18.81 -24.93
N LEU A 811 1.85 18.38 -23.74
CA LEU A 811 3.24 18.38 -23.22
C LEU A 811 3.94 19.75 -23.20
N SER A 812 3.22 20.81 -23.55
CA SER A 812 3.77 22.14 -23.55
C SER A 812 4.01 22.63 -22.11
N GLY A 813 5.13 23.32 -21.90
CA GLY A 813 5.53 23.76 -20.56
C GLY A 813 6.05 22.67 -19.61
N VAL A 814 6.17 21.41 -20.06
CA VAL A 814 6.68 20.28 -19.25
C VAL A 814 8.22 20.22 -19.32
N GLY A 815 8.86 19.85 -18.20
CA GLY A 815 10.28 19.47 -18.16
C GLY A 815 11.32 20.57 -18.47
N LYS A 816 10.93 21.85 -18.40
CA LYS A 816 11.83 23.00 -18.69
C LYS A 816 12.94 23.21 -17.65
N SER A 817 12.71 22.80 -16.40
CA SER A 817 13.63 23.07 -15.28
C SER A 817 14.78 22.07 -15.22
N ARG A 818 15.97 22.51 -14.80
CA ARG A 818 17.10 21.61 -14.50
C ARG A 818 16.77 20.58 -13.41
N TYR A 819 15.82 20.90 -12.54
CA TYR A 819 15.34 20.03 -11.47
C TYR A 819 14.15 19.14 -11.88
N ALA A 820 13.77 19.16 -13.17
CA ALA A 820 12.69 18.32 -13.68
C ALA A 820 12.98 16.84 -13.42
N ARG A 821 11.92 16.10 -13.07
CA ARG A 821 11.98 14.65 -12.81
C ARG A 821 12.34 13.90 -14.09
N PRO A 822 12.88 12.68 -13.99
CA PRO A 822 13.21 11.87 -15.17
C PRO A 822 12.03 11.74 -16.15
N ASP A 823 10.83 11.47 -15.64
CA ASP A 823 9.63 11.31 -16.46
C ASP A 823 9.24 12.61 -17.21
N GLU A 824 9.41 13.77 -16.58
CA GLU A 824 9.15 15.08 -17.19
C GLU A 824 10.18 15.42 -18.27
N ARG A 825 11.42 14.97 -18.12
CA ARG A 825 12.46 15.12 -19.14
C ARG A 825 12.17 14.25 -20.37
N ILE A 826 11.68 13.03 -20.17
CA ILE A 826 11.22 12.15 -21.26
C ILE A 826 10.04 12.80 -21.99
N ALA A 827 9.07 13.34 -21.25
CA ALA A 827 7.95 14.07 -21.83
C ALA A 827 8.41 15.32 -22.61
N ARG A 828 9.41 16.04 -22.10
CA ARG A 828 10.03 17.16 -22.80
C ARG A 828 10.70 16.73 -24.11
N LEU A 829 11.44 15.62 -24.09
CA LEU A 829 12.05 15.05 -25.28
C LEU A 829 11.00 14.68 -26.33
N ALA A 830 9.87 14.10 -25.91
CA ALA A 830 8.74 13.78 -26.79
C ALA A 830 8.10 15.05 -27.39
N TYR A 831 7.93 16.12 -26.60
CA TYR A 831 7.48 17.42 -27.11
C TYR A 831 8.48 18.03 -28.11
N ASP A 832 9.78 17.89 -27.82
CA ASP A 832 10.84 18.49 -28.63
C ASP A 832 11.08 17.76 -29.95
N SER A 833 10.91 16.43 -29.94
CA SER A 833 11.21 15.51 -31.05
C SER A 833 9.96 15.01 -31.79
N GLY A 834 8.77 15.48 -31.43
CA GLY A 834 7.46 14.94 -31.82
C GLY A 834 7.08 15.00 -33.32
N THR A 835 8.00 15.28 -34.23
CA THR A 835 7.71 15.44 -35.67
C THR A 835 7.19 14.15 -36.36
N ARG A 836 7.41 12.96 -35.78
CA ARG A 836 7.01 11.66 -36.40
C ARG A 836 5.62 11.11 -35.99
N LEU A 837 5.07 11.50 -34.84
CA LEU A 837 3.79 10.97 -34.33
C LEU A 837 2.69 12.03 -34.21
N TYR A 838 3.01 13.26 -33.78
CA TYR A 838 2.07 14.38 -33.70
C TYR A 838 2.82 15.71 -33.56
N ASN A 839 2.55 16.70 -34.41
CA ASN A 839 3.28 17.98 -34.43
C ASN A 839 2.86 18.93 -33.28
N TYR A 840 3.24 18.59 -32.04
CA TYR A 840 2.89 19.33 -30.82
C TYR A 840 3.42 20.78 -30.82
N LYS A 841 4.62 21.02 -31.37
CA LYS A 841 5.20 22.35 -31.53
C LYS A 841 4.40 23.20 -32.52
N GLY A 842 4.07 22.65 -33.69
CA GLY A 842 3.26 23.33 -34.70
C GLY A 842 1.88 23.74 -34.17
N LEU A 843 1.23 22.85 -33.40
CA LEU A 843 -0.09 23.15 -32.81
C LEU A 843 -0.02 24.29 -31.78
N ARG A 844 1.02 24.32 -30.93
CA ARG A 844 1.20 25.43 -29.98
C ARG A 844 1.47 26.74 -30.72
N SER A 845 2.40 26.74 -31.67
CA SER A 845 2.77 27.93 -32.43
C SER A 845 1.59 28.49 -33.23
N PHE A 846 0.71 27.62 -33.73
CA PHE A 846 -0.55 28.03 -34.37
C PHE A 846 -1.46 28.80 -33.40
N LYS A 847 -1.68 28.27 -32.19
CA LYS A 847 -2.53 28.89 -31.17
C LYS A 847 -1.95 30.20 -30.62
N GLU A 848 -0.63 30.31 -30.55
CA GLU A 848 0.07 31.51 -30.06
C GLU A 848 -0.24 32.78 -30.88
N LYS A 849 -0.64 32.63 -32.15
CA LYS A 849 -1.07 33.73 -33.03
C LYS A 849 -2.25 34.53 -32.48
N PHE A 850 -3.11 33.89 -31.68
CA PHE A 850 -4.28 34.50 -31.07
C PHE A 850 -3.99 35.06 -29.67
N HIS A 851 -2.72 35.03 -29.24
CA HIS A 851 -2.27 35.53 -27.94
C HIS A 851 -3.05 34.99 -26.73
N PRO A 852 -3.19 33.66 -26.60
CA PRO A 852 -3.94 33.08 -25.51
C PRO A 852 -3.22 33.23 -24.17
N VAL A 853 -4.02 33.26 -23.10
CA VAL A 853 -3.58 32.95 -21.75
C VAL A 853 -3.42 31.44 -21.64
N TRP A 854 -2.21 30.98 -21.34
CA TRP A 854 -1.90 29.56 -21.21
C TRP A 854 -2.18 29.06 -19.79
N GLN A 855 -3.18 28.19 -19.63
CA GLN A 855 -3.48 27.54 -18.36
C GLN A 855 -2.93 26.12 -18.32
N SER A 856 -2.22 25.76 -17.25
CA SER A 856 -1.65 24.41 -17.12
C SER A 856 -2.72 23.39 -16.78
N ARG A 857 -2.71 22.24 -17.48
CA ARG A 857 -3.56 21.09 -17.17
C ARG A 857 -2.73 19.91 -16.71
N TYR A 858 -3.28 19.12 -15.78
CA TYR A 858 -2.55 18.06 -15.10
C TYR A 858 -3.26 16.70 -15.20
N ILE A 859 -2.49 15.65 -14.95
CA ILE A 859 -2.97 14.30 -14.70
C ILE A 859 -2.83 14.05 -13.20
N ALA A 860 -3.93 13.78 -12.52
CA ALA A 860 -3.93 13.31 -11.14
C ALA A 860 -4.04 11.78 -11.13
N TYR A 861 -3.06 11.09 -10.54
CA TYR A 861 -2.99 9.62 -10.54
C TYR A 861 -2.47 9.07 -9.20
N PRO A 862 -2.72 7.79 -8.85
CA PRO A 862 -2.37 7.29 -7.52
C PRO A 862 -0.84 7.25 -7.34
N LEU A 863 -0.38 7.62 -6.14
CA LEU A 863 1.04 7.61 -5.80
C LEU A 863 1.65 6.20 -5.99
N TYR A 864 2.92 6.14 -6.41
CA TYR A 864 3.67 4.89 -6.68
C TYR A 864 3.18 4.06 -7.88
N ARG A 865 2.31 4.60 -8.73
CA ARG A 865 1.95 3.96 -10.01
C ARG A 865 2.89 4.39 -11.14
N PRO A 866 3.28 3.47 -12.04
CA PRO A 866 4.18 3.78 -13.15
C PRO A 866 3.48 4.66 -14.18
N LEU A 867 3.88 5.93 -14.24
CA LEU A 867 3.34 6.94 -15.17
C LEU A 867 3.44 6.54 -16.66
N PRO A 868 4.53 5.94 -17.18
CA PRO A 868 4.61 5.60 -18.61
C PRO A 868 3.49 4.67 -19.06
N THR A 869 3.17 3.65 -18.27
CA THR A 869 2.08 2.73 -18.60
C THR A 869 0.70 3.37 -18.48
N LEU A 870 0.57 4.42 -17.67
CA LEU A 870 -0.66 5.21 -17.58
C LEU A 870 -0.83 6.07 -18.83
N LEU A 871 0.24 6.74 -19.29
CA LEU A 871 0.19 7.57 -20.49
C LEU A 871 -0.16 6.75 -21.74
N VAL A 872 0.37 5.53 -21.87
CA VAL A 872 0.01 4.63 -22.98
C VAL A 872 -1.47 4.23 -22.92
N ASP A 873 -1.99 3.93 -21.74
CA ASP A 873 -3.40 3.57 -21.56
C ASP A 873 -4.32 4.75 -21.89
N ILE A 874 -3.98 5.98 -21.46
CA ILE A 874 -4.73 7.20 -21.82
C ILE A 874 -4.65 7.46 -23.33
N ALA A 875 -3.46 7.34 -23.92
CA ALA A 875 -3.31 7.48 -25.37
C ALA A 875 -4.18 6.47 -26.12
N ALA A 876 -4.25 5.21 -25.64
CA ALA A 876 -5.06 4.16 -26.27
C ALA A 876 -6.55 4.48 -26.16
N LEU A 877 -6.97 5.07 -25.05
CA LEU A 877 -8.34 5.54 -24.85
C LEU A 877 -8.71 6.65 -25.84
N VAL A 878 -7.80 7.63 -26.02
CA VAL A 878 -7.99 8.73 -26.98
C VAL A 878 -7.95 8.25 -28.43
N ALA A 879 -7.12 7.25 -28.74
CA ALA A 879 -7.00 6.70 -30.09
C ALA A 879 -8.08 5.65 -30.42
N GLY A 880 -9.10 5.42 -29.59
CA GLY A 880 -10.12 4.40 -29.86
C GLY A 880 -9.62 2.95 -29.77
N GLY A 881 -8.47 2.71 -29.14
CA GLY A 881 -7.94 1.39 -28.81
C GLY A 881 -6.43 1.21 -29.03
N TYR A 882 -5.87 0.14 -28.45
CA TYR A 882 -4.43 -0.17 -28.58
C TYR A 882 -3.99 -0.48 -30.01
N ARG A 883 -4.89 -1.03 -30.83
CA ARG A 883 -4.58 -1.40 -32.21
C ARG A 883 -4.24 -0.18 -33.06
N GLN A 884 -4.94 0.93 -32.87
CA GLN A 884 -4.72 2.18 -33.62
C GLN A 884 -3.40 2.88 -33.25
N ILE A 885 -2.84 2.60 -32.05
CA ILE A 885 -1.52 3.10 -31.66
C ILE A 885 -0.40 2.28 -32.30
N LEU A 886 -0.57 0.96 -32.36
CA LEU A 886 0.49 0.02 -32.74
C LEU A 886 0.52 -0.26 -34.25
N ILE A 887 -0.61 -0.16 -34.93
CA ILE A 887 -0.75 -0.42 -36.35
C ILE A 887 -1.26 0.88 -36.99
N LYS A 888 -0.34 1.69 -37.52
CA LYS A 888 -0.71 2.67 -38.54
C LYS A 888 -1.01 1.89 -39.82
N SER A 889 -2.27 1.91 -40.26
CA SER A 889 -2.63 1.63 -41.65
C SER A 889 -2.24 2.82 -42.50
#